data_AF-A0A7J9XIY6-F1
#
_entry.id   AF-A0A7J9XIY6-F1
#
_cell.length_a   1.000
_cell.length_b   1.000
_cell.length_c   1.000
_cell.angle_alpha   90.00
_cell.angle_beta   90.00
_cell.angle_gamma   90.00
#
_symmetry.space_group_name_H-M   'P 1'
#
loop_
_entity.id
_entity.type
_entity.pdbx_description
1 polymer ?
#
loop_
_entity_poly.entity_id
_entity_poly.type
_entity_poly.pdbx_seq_one_letter_code
_entity_poly.pdbx_strand_id
1 'polypeptide(L)'
;MVSLNTQPTQTLFPVDEFVRDEVYPGYTPSFGTQPFVADPLRPFSKADNDRFWMHDSMHFGAGMVPASIALLEDAQTWGTQLAAEIVGVPPTRGMVNRLAGTHVYLGQLDVRSQWQLGARAARFETYVTPLLENFDQYWGRCEAELRSGYEHFENLDLDAMSPDELWSSLKDAYEFHRRGWYLHFEVMYALAANYVSFHQLAQQLGLDPTHVARYLAGKPTKYLETDEQMWRLAGRARELGVADQLTAPQDTHCRLQATAAGATWWREFEQFLGIYGWRTEETCTINTPPWIEDPTPPLHTIREFLNKPEGHDFAATHQAVLDERDRLVEDARRSISNPSDRRAFDDALAANRAANFVWWNDEQLRRGADRVPGVARVRRRGGPRGGIRAGARPGPRRRGAGVRGHHHRMDTGLRPRASLRLRHRGQSGARRDRRPRVRDPLRRGHGHRLQHHRNRRPHPGRRRPRHRPDPPMRTEQALQVAVRAARAGGRVLAETDRHGLEVTLKDERVDLTTSADKASHEAVVAVLHESCPDHSVVGEDGTASGADTEHVWYVDALDGTSNFANGLPWYCVSVALRSGPDTVAGAVYDPVHDELFSAGAGLGATCNGIPLHVSATERLERALVVTQSQTSDPAVIREFVTLLEALLNHTAGVRYPGAPALILSHIAAGHFTAYCERYMDPWDIVAGALILEEAGGRLTGFDGNPVEWPGLADVVASNGPIHDALLAVLPESPQRSEERP
;
A
#
# COMPACT_ATOMS: atom_id res chain seq x y z
N MET A 1 13.20 -9.44 -32.24
CA MET A 1 12.81 -8.04 -31.99
C MET A 1 11.30 -7.97 -31.99
N VAL A 2 10.68 -8.29 -30.85
CA VAL A 2 9.25 -8.08 -30.63
C VAL A 2 9.18 -7.39 -29.28
N SER A 3 8.87 -6.09 -29.33
CA SER A 3 8.64 -5.25 -28.14
C SER A 3 7.33 -5.70 -27.48
N LEU A 4 7.40 -6.09 -26.21
CA LEU A 4 6.24 -6.36 -25.37
C LEU A 4 6.04 -5.19 -24.39
N ASN A 5 4.86 -4.59 -24.53
CA ASN A 5 3.96 -4.00 -23.54
C ASN A 5 4.51 -3.20 -22.35
N THR A 6 4.03 -1.95 -22.32
CA THR A 6 4.05 -0.91 -21.28
C THR A 6 3.68 -1.41 -19.88
N GLN A 7 4.68 -1.41 -18.99
CA GLN A 7 4.53 -1.50 -17.52
C GLN A 7 4.25 -0.09 -16.93
N PRO A 8 3.65 0.02 -15.71
CA PRO A 8 3.43 1.29 -15.03
C PRO A 8 4.76 2.04 -14.82
N THR A 9 4.71 3.37 -14.84
CA THR A 9 5.84 4.29 -14.66
C THR A 9 6.63 3.91 -13.41
N GLN A 10 7.83 3.34 -13.61
CA GLN A 10 8.78 3.09 -12.54
C GLN A 10 9.32 4.44 -12.07
N THR A 11 8.91 4.88 -10.87
CA THR A 11 9.48 6.05 -10.22
C THR A 11 10.94 5.79 -9.90
N LEU A 12 11.84 6.54 -10.53
CA LEU A 12 13.29 6.47 -10.33
C LEU A 12 13.68 7.48 -9.26
N PHE A 13 14.06 6.99 -8.08
CA PHE A 13 14.57 7.84 -7.00
C PHE A 13 16.11 7.88 -7.00
N PRO A 14 16.73 9.05 -6.80
CA PRO A 14 18.17 9.13 -6.55
C PRO A 14 18.49 8.44 -5.20
N VAL A 15 19.29 7.38 -5.24
CA VAL A 15 19.78 6.68 -4.04
C VAL A 15 20.45 7.62 -3.04
N ASP A 16 21.04 8.72 -3.50
CA ASP A 16 21.73 9.73 -2.69
C ASP A 16 20.87 10.29 -1.54
N GLU A 17 19.54 10.30 -1.69
CA GLU A 17 18.60 10.77 -0.67
C GLU A 17 18.37 9.75 0.46
N PHE A 18 18.76 8.50 0.24
CA PHE A 18 18.57 7.38 1.16
C PHE A 18 19.88 6.81 1.73
N VAL A 19 21.02 7.40 1.36
CA VAL A 19 22.32 7.00 1.90
C VAL A 19 22.39 7.40 3.38
N ARG A 20 22.42 6.41 4.26
CA ARG A 20 22.67 6.57 5.69
C ARG A 20 23.78 5.62 6.15
N ASP A 21 24.55 6.04 7.14
CA ASP A 21 25.65 5.23 7.69
C ASP A 21 25.14 4.07 8.57
N GLU A 22 23.95 4.20 9.16
CA GLU A 22 23.36 3.21 10.08
C GLU A 22 21.96 2.78 9.63
N VAL A 23 21.65 1.49 9.77
CA VAL A 23 20.30 0.90 9.56
C VAL A 23 19.33 1.39 10.64
N TYR A 24 19.74 1.26 11.90
CA TYR A 24 18.99 1.71 13.07
C TYR A 24 20.00 1.99 14.21
N PRO A 25 19.81 3.05 15.02
CA PRO A 25 20.76 3.39 16.07
C PRO A 25 21.04 2.22 17.02
N GLY A 26 22.30 1.80 17.10
CA GLY A 26 22.76 0.72 17.98
C GLY A 26 22.51 -0.70 17.47
N TYR A 27 21.91 -0.88 16.30
CA TYR A 27 21.83 -2.19 15.65
C TYR A 27 23.20 -2.60 15.11
N THR A 28 23.56 -3.87 15.30
CA THR A 28 24.79 -4.47 14.77
C THR A 28 24.42 -5.68 13.92
N PRO A 29 24.75 -5.70 12.61
CA PRO A 29 24.46 -6.84 11.75
C PRO A 29 25.05 -8.14 12.29
N SER A 30 24.25 -9.20 12.31
CA SER A 30 24.61 -10.51 12.89
C SER A 30 25.77 -11.17 12.15
N PHE A 31 25.88 -10.91 10.85
CA PHE A 31 26.89 -11.52 9.96
C PHE A 31 28.02 -10.58 9.57
N GLY A 32 27.99 -9.32 10.03
CA GLY A 32 29.01 -8.31 9.74
C GLY A 32 29.36 -8.21 8.24
N THR A 33 30.67 -8.16 7.93
CA THR A 33 31.20 -8.17 6.56
C THR A 33 31.72 -9.57 6.17
N GLN A 34 31.02 -10.66 6.47
CA GLN A 34 31.41 -12.00 5.99
C GLN A 34 31.07 -12.16 4.49
N PRO A 35 31.93 -11.71 3.56
CA PRO A 35 31.52 -11.40 2.18
C PRO A 35 31.33 -12.66 1.33
N PHE A 36 31.81 -13.79 1.83
CA PHE A 36 31.76 -15.06 1.12
C PHE A 36 30.40 -15.76 1.24
N VAL A 37 29.58 -15.43 2.25
CA VAL A 37 28.28 -16.11 2.44
C VAL A 37 27.11 -15.16 2.24
N ALA A 38 27.16 -13.95 2.80
CA ALA A 38 26.04 -13.00 2.69
C ALA A 38 26.49 -11.55 2.43
N ASP A 39 25.86 -10.87 1.47
CA ASP A 39 25.80 -9.40 1.37
C ASP A 39 24.80 -8.91 2.42
N PRO A 40 25.24 -8.16 3.44
CA PRO A 40 24.42 -7.83 4.59
C PRO A 40 23.29 -6.84 4.25
N LEU A 41 22.27 -6.86 5.10
CA LEU A 41 21.25 -5.80 5.11
C LEU A 41 21.92 -4.47 5.47
N ARG A 42 21.72 -3.46 4.64
CA ARG A 42 22.25 -2.11 4.86
C ARG A 42 21.41 -1.06 4.12
N PRO A 43 21.52 0.24 4.46
CA PRO A 43 20.93 1.29 3.66
C PRO A 43 21.53 1.31 2.25
N PHE A 44 20.84 1.98 1.34
CA PHE A 44 21.38 2.23 0.02
C PHE A 44 22.72 2.99 0.07
N SER A 45 23.57 2.73 -0.91
CA SER A 45 24.83 3.42 -1.16
C SER A 45 24.97 3.70 -2.65
N LYS A 46 25.87 4.61 -3.05
CA LYS A 46 26.14 4.89 -4.48
C LYS A 46 26.50 3.65 -5.30
N ALA A 47 27.09 2.62 -4.68
CA ALA A 47 27.44 1.37 -5.35
C ALA A 47 26.21 0.51 -5.73
N ASP A 48 25.04 0.81 -5.19
CA ASP A 48 23.80 0.09 -5.46
C ASP A 48 23.08 0.62 -6.72
N ASN A 49 23.50 1.77 -7.27
CA ASN A 49 22.92 2.37 -8.49
C ASN A 49 23.09 1.50 -9.75
N ASP A 50 24.07 0.59 -9.75
CA ASP A 50 24.38 -0.26 -10.90
C ASP A 50 23.47 -1.49 -11.01
N ARG A 51 22.39 -1.57 -10.22
CA ARG A 51 21.47 -2.71 -10.13
C ARG A 51 20.02 -2.25 -10.10
N PHE A 52 19.12 -3.14 -10.55
CA PHE A 52 17.69 -2.96 -10.38
C PHE A 52 17.27 -3.35 -8.95
N TRP A 53 16.36 -2.56 -8.37
CA TRP A 53 15.81 -2.77 -7.04
C TRP A 53 14.29 -2.68 -7.11
N MET A 54 13.61 -3.64 -6.49
CA MET A 54 12.16 -3.70 -6.40
C MET A 54 11.72 -3.37 -4.98
N HIS A 55 10.77 -2.44 -4.82
CA HIS A 55 10.17 -2.19 -3.52
C HIS A 55 9.39 -3.41 -3.04
N ASP A 56 9.70 -3.91 -1.84
CA ASP A 56 9.03 -5.08 -1.24
C ASP A 56 7.76 -4.69 -0.48
N SER A 57 6.77 -4.22 -1.23
CA SER A 57 5.44 -3.91 -0.67
C SER A 57 4.65 -5.16 -0.28
N MET A 58 5.11 -6.36 -0.68
CA MET A 58 4.46 -7.62 -0.36
C MET A 58 4.72 -8.02 1.09
N HIS A 59 5.95 -7.88 1.56
CA HIS A 59 6.32 -8.29 2.92
C HIS A 59 6.31 -7.12 3.91
N PHE A 60 6.45 -5.88 3.43
CA PHE A 60 6.55 -4.67 4.25
C PHE A 60 5.76 -3.49 3.66
N GLY A 61 4.47 -3.70 3.39
CA GLY A 61 3.61 -2.70 2.72
C GLY A 61 3.51 -1.37 3.47
N ALA A 62 3.37 -1.41 4.80
CA ALA A 62 3.33 -0.22 5.66
C ALA A 62 4.73 0.29 6.08
N GLY A 63 5.80 -0.31 5.58
CA GLY A 63 7.17 -0.12 6.02
C GLY A 63 7.54 -0.98 7.23
N MET A 64 8.80 -1.41 7.27
CA MET A 64 9.34 -2.30 8.29
C MET A 64 9.49 -1.61 9.65
N VAL A 65 9.02 -2.25 10.72
CA VAL A 65 9.33 -1.84 12.10
C VAL A 65 10.74 -2.26 12.52
N PRO A 66 11.43 -1.51 13.40
CA PRO A 66 12.80 -1.85 13.82
C PRO A 66 12.97 -3.27 14.37
N ALA A 67 11.96 -3.81 15.06
CA ALA A 67 12.01 -5.16 15.61
C ALA A 67 12.04 -6.27 14.53
N SER A 68 11.61 -5.97 13.30
CA SER A 68 11.62 -6.90 12.17
C SER A 68 12.95 -6.98 11.43
N ILE A 69 13.90 -6.08 11.72
CA ILE A 69 15.23 -6.07 11.07
C ILE A 69 15.91 -7.44 11.19
N ALA A 70 15.86 -8.06 12.37
CA ALA A 70 16.48 -9.34 12.63
C ALA A 70 15.82 -10.50 11.86
N LEU A 71 14.50 -10.41 11.63
CA LEU A 71 13.76 -11.38 10.83
C LEU A 71 14.08 -11.21 9.34
N LEU A 72 14.15 -9.97 8.84
CA LEU A 72 14.55 -9.65 7.48
C LEU A 72 16.00 -10.09 7.17
N GLU A 73 16.92 -9.84 8.09
CA GLU A 73 18.33 -10.24 7.97
C GLU A 73 18.44 -11.77 7.84
N ASP A 74 17.71 -12.53 8.65
CA ASP A 74 17.75 -13.99 8.63
C ASP A 74 16.99 -14.59 7.43
N ALA A 75 15.79 -14.08 7.15
CA ALA A 75 14.87 -14.62 6.17
C ALA A 75 15.30 -14.30 4.73
N GLN A 76 15.03 -13.07 4.30
CA GLN A 76 15.16 -12.65 2.91
C GLN A 76 16.56 -12.14 2.57
N THR A 77 17.49 -12.05 3.53
CA THR A 77 18.89 -11.71 3.24
C THR A 77 19.78 -12.94 3.35
N TRP A 78 19.91 -13.52 4.54
CA TRP A 78 20.80 -14.65 4.75
C TRP A 78 20.26 -15.96 4.19
N GLY A 79 18.99 -16.29 4.47
CA GLY A 79 18.38 -17.57 4.08
C GLY A 79 18.40 -17.82 2.58
N THR A 80 18.00 -16.81 1.80
CA THR A 80 18.07 -16.84 0.33
C THR A 80 19.50 -17.01 -0.19
N GLN A 81 20.47 -16.29 0.37
CA GLN A 81 21.85 -16.33 -0.12
C GLN A 81 22.54 -17.65 0.22
N LEU A 82 22.30 -18.17 1.43
CA LEU A 82 22.79 -19.48 1.83
C LEU A 82 22.18 -20.58 0.97
N ALA A 83 20.86 -20.57 0.77
CA ALA A 83 20.18 -21.56 -0.07
C ALA A 83 20.71 -21.52 -1.51
N ALA A 84 20.86 -20.33 -2.09
CA ALA A 84 21.42 -20.18 -3.43
C ALA A 84 22.86 -20.69 -3.52
N GLU A 85 23.67 -20.50 -2.48
CA GLU A 85 25.03 -21.04 -2.43
C GLU A 85 25.05 -22.57 -2.29
N ILE A 86 24.20 -23.16 -1.46
CA ILE A 86 24.11 -24.62 -1.26
C ILE A 86 23.57 -25.31 -2.52
N VAL A 87 22.41 -24.86 -3.02
CA VAL A 87 21.78 -25.37 -4.24
C VAL A 87 22.68 -25.10 -5.46
N GLY A 88 23.47 -24.03 -5.43
CA GLY A 88 24.36 -23.67 -6.52
C GLY A 88 23.64 -23.02 -7.70
N VAL A 89 22.59 -22.24 -7.43
CA VAL A 89 21.82 -21.53 -8.46
C VAL A 89 22.77 -20.79 -9.40
N PRO A 90 22.84 -21.10 -10.71
CA PRO A 90 23.95 -20.64 -11.54
C PRO A 90 24.03 -19.11 -11.67
N PRO A 91 22.95 -18.39 -12.04
CA PRO A 91 23.05 -16.95 -12.34
C PRO A 91 23.13 -16.04 -11.11
N THR A 92 22.87 -16.55 -9.90
CA THR A 92 22.72 -15.72 -8.71
C THR A 92 23.26 -16.39 -7.44
N ARG A 93 23.71 -15.56 -6.48
CA ARG A 93 24.03 -15.94 -5.10
C ARG A 93 22.88 -15.66 -4.13
N GLY A 94 21.66 -15.47 -4.63
CA GLY A 94 20.45 -15.20 -3.85
C GLY A 94 20.01 -13.74 -3.94
N MET A 95 19.03 -13.38 -3.11
CA MET A 95 18.52 -12.02 -3.02
C MET A 95 19.31 -11.19 -2.01
N VAL A 96 19.32 -9.88 -2.21
CA VAL A 96 19.94 -8.90 -1.32
C VAL A 96 18.93 -7.79 -1.02
N ASN A 97 18.98 -7.25 0.19
CA ASN A 97 18.06 -6.20 0.63
C ASN A 97 18.79 -4.88 0.89
N ARG A 98 18.12 -3.77 0.53
CA ARG A 98 18.50 -2.41 0.89
C ARG A 98 17.34 -1.69 1.54
N LEU A 99 17.68 -0.72 2.39
CA LEU A 99 16.69 0.09 3.08
C LEU A 99 16.72 1.53 2.58
N ALA A 100 15.52 2.09 2.38
CA ALA A 100 15.27 3.51 2.18
C ALA A 100 14.27 3.98 3.25
N GLY A 101 14.79 4.52 4.36
CA GLY A 101 13.97 4.74 5.55
C GLY A 101 13.48 3.42 6.13
N THR A 102 12.17 3.25 6.28
CA THR A 102 11.52 2.01 6.74
C THR A 102 11.20 1.04 5.59
N HIS A 103 11.39 1.43 4.34
CA HIS A 103 11.02 0.62 3.19
C HIS A 103 12.14 -0.33 2.78
N VAL A 104 11.76 -1.55 2.41
CA VAL A 104 12.66 -2.64 2.02
C VAL A 104 12.69 -2.76 0.51
N TYR A 105 13.88 -2.89 -0.05
CA TYR A 105 14.11 -3.03 -1.48
C TYR A 105 14.90 -4.30 -1.78
N LEU A 106 14.33 -5.15 -2.62
CA LEU A 106 14.87 -6.43 -3.05
C LEU A 106 15.71 -6.24 -4.32
N GLY A 107 16.88 -6.88 -4.34
CA GLY A 107 17.75 -6.98 -5.51
C GLY A 107 18.34 -8.38 -5.62
N GLN A 108 19.12 -8.61 -6.69
CA GLN A 108 19.79 -9.88 -6.93
C GLN A 108 21.31 -9.77 -6.80
N LEU A 109 21.96 -10.81 -6.27
CA LEU A 109 23.41 -10.96 -6.29
C LEU A 109 23.88 -11.74 -7.53
N ASP A 110 24.15 -11.03 -8.61
CA ASP A 110 24.55 -11.64 -9.89
C ASP A 110 25.91 -12.37 -9.83
N VAL A 111 25.97 -13.51 -10.51
CA VAL A 111 27.23 -14.19 -10.84
C VAL A 111 27.59 -13.90 -12.30
N ARG A 112 28.66 -13.14 -12.52
CA ARG A 112 29.08 -12.70 -13.88
C ARG A 112 30.25 -13.49 -14.47
N SER A 113 31.02 -14.19 -13.63
CA SER A 113 32.18 -14.96 -14.08
C SER A 113 31.76 -16.26 -14.76
N GLN A 114 32.19 -16.48 -16.00
CA GLN A 114 31.86 -17.69 -16.77
C GLN A 114 32.33 -18.97 -16.08
N TRP A 115 33.50 -18.94 -15.42
CA TRP A 115 33.98 -20.09 -14.65
C TRP A 115 33.07 -20.38 -13.44
N GLN A 116 32.62 -19.34 -12.73
CA GLN A 116 31.70 -19.52 -11.61
C GLN A 116 30.34 -20.04 -12.08
N LEU A 117 29.80 -19.50 -13.18
CA LEU A 117 28.55 -19.97 -13.78
C LEU A 117 28.63 -21.47 -14.10
N GLY A 118 29.72 -21.91 -14.75
CA GLY A 118 29.93 -23.33 -15.09
C GLY A 118 30.07 -24.23 -13.85
N ALA A 119 30.86 -23.82 -12.86
CA ALA A 119 31.03 -24.58 -11.61
C ALA A 119 29.72 -24.70 -10.82
N ARG A 120 28.94 -23.61 -10.78
CA ARG A 120 27.63 -23.58 -10.11
C ARG A 120 26.61 -24.43 -10.85
N ALA A 121 26.55 -24.38 -12.19
CA ALA A 121 25.69 -25.24 -13.00
C ALA A 121 25.93 -26.74 -12.75
N ALA A 122 27.19 -27.16 -12.67
CA ALA A 122 27.52 -28.56 -12.35
C ALA A 122 27.04 -28.97 -10.95
N ARG A 123 27.20 -28.09 -9.94
CA ARG A 123 26.69 -28.34 -8.59
C ARG A 123 25.16 -28.36 -8.56
N PHE A 124 24.53 -27.43 -9.27
CA PHE A 124 23.08 -27.33 -9.39
C PHE A 124 22.47 -28.61 -9.95
N GLU A 125 23.02 -29.13 -11.04
CA GLU A 125 22.58 -30.39 -11.65
C GLU A 125 22.72 -31.58 -10.69
N THR A 126 23.84 -31.64 -9.97
CA THR A 126 24.11 -32.70 -8.97
C THR A 126 23.16 -32.62 -7.76
N TYR A 127 22.75 -31.42 -7.38
CA TYR A 127 21.91 -31.19 -6.20
C TYR A 127 20.41 -31.32 -6.50
N VAL A 128 19.94 -30.67 -7.56
CA VAL A 128 18.53 -30.48 -7.84
C VAL A 128 17.91 -31.72 -8.49
N THR A 129 18.63 -32.43 -9.34
CA THR A 129 18.09 -33.62 -10.03
C THR A 129 17.61 -34.69 -9.04
N PRO A 130 18.43 -35.16 -8.07
CA PRO A 130 17.97 -36.18 -7.12
C PRO A 130 16.87 -35.69 -6.18
N LEU A 131 16.87 -34.38 -5.87
CA LEU A 131 15.85 -33.73 -5.05
C LEU A 131 14.50 -33.78 -5.77
N LEU A 132 14.44 -33.38 -7.05
CA LEU A 132 13.20 -33.38 -7.83
C LEU A 132 12.67 -34.80 -8.09
N GLU A 133 13.56 -35.76 -8.38
CA GLU A 133 13.19 -37.17 -8.57
C GLU A 133 12.53 -37.79 -7.32
N ASN A 134 12.89 -37.32 -6.13
CA ASN A 134 12.40 -37.83 -4.85
C ASN A 134 11.68 -36.75 -4.03
N PHE A 135 11.04 -35.80 -4.73
CA PHE A 135 10.53 -34.57 -4.10
C PHE A 135 9.58 -34.84 -2.94
N ASP A 136 8.61 -35.76 -3.10
CA ASP A 136 7.65 -36.08 -2.03
C ASP A 136 8.34 -36.57 -0.73
N GLN A 137 9.41 -37.38 -0.87
CA GLN A 137 10.16 -37.87 0.28
C GLN A 137 11.01 -36.75 0.89
N TYR A 138 11.63 -35.92 0.05
CA TYR A 138 12.41 -34.77 0.50
C TYR A 138 11.53 -33.78 1.26
N TRP A 139 10.40 -33.37 0.65
CA TRP A 139 9.43 -32.47 1.23
C TRP A 139 8.82 -33.04 2.51
N GLY A 140 8.44 -34.32 2.53
CA GLY A 140 7.90 -34.95 3.73
C GLY A 140 8.84 -34.92 4.94
N ARG A 141 10.16 -34.91 4.73
CA ARG A 141 11.14 -34.69 5.82
C ARG A 141 11.15 -33.23 6.28
N CYS A 142 11.14 -32.29 5.35
CA CYS A 142 11.10 -30.84 5.66
C CYS A 142 9.81 -30.49 6.40
N GLU A 143 8.66 -30.95 5.91
CA GLU A 143 7.36 -30.79 6.55
C GLU A 143 7.35 -31.38 7.96
N ALA A 144 7.92 -32.57 8.17
CA ALA A 144 8.00 -33.19 9.49
C ALA A 144 8.86 -32.37 10.47
N GLU A 145 9.98 -31.82 10.01
CA GLU A 145 10.83 -30.91 10.80
C GLU A 145 10.06 -29.64 11.19
N LEU A 146 9.43 -28.98 10.21
CA LEU A 146 8.64 -27.76 10.42
C LEU A 146 7.48 -28.01 11.39
N ARG A 147 6.70 -29.07 11.17
CA ARG A 147 5.57 -29.44 12.03
C ARG A 147 6.00 -29.69 13.47
N SER A 148 7.14 -30.35 13.70
CA SER A 148 7.65 -30.56 15.05
C SER A 148 7.94 -29.24 15.77
N GLY A 149 8.38 -28.21 15.05
CA GLY A 149 8.56 -26.86 15.61
C GLY A 149 7.24 -26.18 15.92
N TYR A 150 6.28 -26.19 14.99
CA TYR A 150 4.95 -25.62 15.22
C TYR A 150 4.25 -26.27 16.41
N GLU A 151 4.24 -27.61 16.49
CA GLU A 151 3.66 -28.35 17.62
C GLU A 151 4.35 -27.97 18.94
N HIS A 152 5.65 -27.69 18.95
CA HIS A 152 6.34 -27.22 20.14
C HIS A 152 5.81 -25.86 20.61
N PHE A 153 5.71 -24.88 19.71
CA PHE A 153 5.28 -23.52 20.05
C PHE A 153 3.79 -23.43 20.38
N GLU A 154 2.93 -24.17 19.67
CA GLU A 154 1.47 -24.22 19.92
C GLU A 154 1.12 -24.77 21.30
N ASN A 155 2.00 -25.59 21.89
CA ASN A 155 1.81 -26.17 23.22
C ASN A 155 2.38 -25.31 24.36
N LEU A 156 2.96 -24.14 24.08
CA LEU A 156 3.46 -23.23 25.10
C LEU A 156 2.31 -22.45 25.76
N ASP A 157 2.29 -22.42 27.10
CA ASP A 157 1.41 -21.56 27.89
C ASP A 157 2.17 -20.27 28.25
N LEU A 158 2.19 -19.32 27.30
CA LEU A 158 2.96 -18.07 27.42
C LEU A 158 2.61 -17.26 28.68
N ASP A 159 1.35 -17.33 29.15
CA ASP A 159 0.88 -16.62 30.35
C ASP A 159 1.43 -17.21 31.64
N ALA A 160 1.75 -18.51 31.64
CA ALA A 160 2.32 -19.22 32.79
C ALA A 160 3.85 -19.14 32.85
N MET A 161 4.51 -18.71 31.77
CA MET A 161 5.96 -18.67 31.66
C MET A 161 6.57 -17.48 32.41
N SER A 162 7.69 -17.73 33.08
CA SER A 162 8.53 -16.67 33.63
C SER A 162 9.22 -15.88 32.50
N PRO A 163 9.71 -14.65 32.78
CA PRO A 163 10.46 -13.88 31.79
C PRO A 163 11.68 -14.62 31.20
N ASP A 164 12.36 -15.45 31.99
CA ASP A 164 13.51 -16.23 31.50
C ASP A 164 13.08 -17.36 30.56
N GLU A 165 11.94 -18.00 30.85
CA GLU A 165 11.36 -19.03 29.97
C GLU A 165 10.85 -18.41 28.67
N LEU A 166 10.15 -17.27 28.73
CA LEU A 166 9.73 -16.52 27.55
C LEU A 166 10.92 -16.11 26.68
N TRP A 167 11.99 -15.61 27.31
CA TRP A 167 13.23 -15.27 26.58
C TRP A 167 13.88 -16.50 25.94
N SER A 168 13.85 -17.66 26.60
CA SER A 168 14.35 -18.89 25.99
C SER A 168 13.54 -19.29 24.76
N SER A 169 12.22 -19.33 24.90
CA SER A 169 11.31 -19.68 23.80
C SER A 169 11.37 -18.71 22.64
N LEU A 170 11.59 -17.41 22.89
CA LEU A 170 11.78 -16.44 21.82
C LEU A 170 13.04 -16.72 20.99
N LYS A 171 14.14 -17.15 21.63
CA LYS A 171 15.35 -17.56 20.89
C LYS A 171 15.10 -18.82 20.07
N ASP A 172 14.40 -19.80 20.64
CA ASP A 172 14.06 -21.04 19.93
C ASP A 172 13.15 -20.73 18.73
N ALA A 173 12.18 -19.81 18.88
CA ALA A 173 11.30 -19.34 17.81
C ALA A 173 12.09 -18.61 16.71
N TYR A 174 13.07 -17.79 17.09
CA TYR A 174 13.95 -17.10 16.15
C TYR A 174 14.82 -18.08 15.35
N GLU A 175 15.41 -19.09 16.00
CA GLU A 175 16.17 -20.14 15.32
C GLU A 175 15.30 -20.99 14.38
N PHE A 176 14.10 -21.34 14.83
CA PHE A 176 13.10 -22.04 14.01
C PHE A 176 12.70 -21.23 12.79
N HIS A 177 12.40 -19.94 12.96
CA HIS A 177 12.10 -19.01 11.87
C HIS A 177 13.23 -18.99 10.82
N ARG A 178 14.48 -18.80 11.26
CA ARG A 178 15.63 -18.79 10.36
C ARG A 178 15.77 -20.11 9.58
N ARG A 179 15.56 -21.25 10.24
CA ARG A 179 15.58 -22.57 9.59
C ARG A 179 14.45 -22.74 8.59
N GLY A 180 13.25 -22.28 8.93
CA GLY A 180 12.08 -22.30 8.04
C GLY A 180 12.34 -21.54 6.74
N TRP A 181 12.92 -20.34 6.82
CA TRP A 181 13.26 -19.56 5.63
C TRP A 181 14.36 -20.18 4.78
N TYR A 182 15.35 -20.79 5.39
CA TYR A 182 16.35 -21.54 4.64
C TYR A 182 15.71 -22.69 3.84
N LEU A 183 14.86 -23.50 4.50
CA LEU A 183 14.14 -24.60 3.85
C LEU A 183 13.23 -24.09 2.72
N HIS A 184 12.54 -22.97 2.97
CA HIS A 184 11.74 -22.28 1.98
C HIS A 184 12.57 -22.01 0.73
N PHE A 185 13.66 -21.25 0.82
CA PHE A 185 14.46 -20.90 -0.36
C PHE A 185 15.14 -22.10 -1.02
N GLU A 186 15.59 -23.10 -0.26
CA GLU A 186 16.18 -24.31 -0.81
C GLU A 186 15.20 -25.05 -1.74
N VAL A 187 13.96 -25.25 -1.27
CA VAL A 187 12.90 -25.87 -2.05
C VAL A 187 12.46 -24.96 -3.19
N MET A 188 12.23 -23.67 -2.91
CA MET A 188 11.83 -22.67 -3.89
C MET A 188 12.74 -22.70 -5.11
N TYR A 189 14.06 -22.67 -4.92
CA TYR A 189 15.01 -22.61 -6.03
C TYR A 189 14.98 -23.86 -6.89
N ALA A 190 14.85 -25.05 -6.28
CA ALA A 190 14.74 -26.30 -7.03
C ALA A 190 13.44 -26.33 -7.86
N LEU A 191 12.32 -25.94 -7.25
CA LEU A 191 11.02 -25.90 -7.91
C LEU A 191 10.95 -24.82 -9.01
N ALA A 192 11.45 -23.62 -8.73
CA ALA A 192 11.50 -22.52 -9.69
C ALA A 192 12.30 -22.91 -10.93
N ALA A 193 13.43 -23.59 -10.75
CA ALA A 193 14.20 -24.07 -11.88
C ALA A 193 13.46 -25.14 -12.69
N ASN A 194 12.79 -26.09 -12.03
CA ASN A 194 11.95 -27.09 -12.70
C ASN A 194 10.86 -26.43 -13.57
N TYR A 195 10.22 -25.38 -13.03
CA TYR A 195 9.20 -24.60 -13.71
C TYR A 195 9.76 -23.79 -14.89
N VAL A 196 10.85 -23.05 -14.69
CA VAL A 196 11.51 -22.26 -15.75
C VAL A 196 12.01 -23.16 -16.87
N SER A 197 12.56 -24.33 -16.56
CA SER A 197 12.96 -25.32 -17.56
C SER A 197 11.78 -25.82 -18.38
N PHE A 198 10.61 -26.04 -17.77
CA PHE A 198 9.40 -26.42 -18.51
C PHE A 198 8.87 -25.27 -19.38
N HIS A 199 8.92 -24.03 -18.89
CA HIS A 199 8.60 -22.85 -19.67
C HIS A 199 9.51 -22.70 -20.91
N GLN A 200 10.81 -22.91 -20.76
CA GLN A 200 11.76 -22.91 -21.87
C GLN A 200 11.50 -24.05 -22.86
N LEU A 201 11.21 -25.26 -22.37
CA LEU A 201 10.85 -26.39 -23.22
C LEU A 201 9.57 -26.11 -24.02
N ALA A 202 8.51 -25.61 -23.38
CA ALA A 202 7.27 -25.24 -24.05
C ALA A 202 7.53 -24.25 -25.21
N GLN A 203 8.37 -23.24 -24.98
CA GLN A 203 8.77 -22.28 -26.02
C GLN A 203 9.55 -22.96 -27.17
N GLN A 204 10.47 -23.89 -26.87
CA GLN A 204 11.21 -24.65 -27.89
C GLN A 204 10.30 -25.53 -28.74
N LEU A 205 9.23 -26.07 -28.14
CA LEU A 205 8.23 -26.89 -28.80
C LEU A 205 7.20 -26.07 -29.60
N GLY A 206 7.28 -24.74 -29.58
CA GLY A 206 6.33 -23.86 -30.26
C GLY A 206 4.96 -23.77 -29.55
N LEU A 207 4.89 -24.16 -28.28
CA LEU A 207 3.71 -23.97 -27.44
C LEU A 207 3.70 -22.55 -26.85
N ASP A 208 2.52 -22.08 -26.46
CA ASP A 208 2.39 -20.85 -25.67
C ASP A 208 2.89 -21.12 -24.24
N PRO A 209 4.02 -20.52 -23.80
CA PRO A 209 4.58 -20.83 -22.50
C PRO A 209 3.75 -20.22 -21.35
N THR A 210 2.83 -19.28 -21.61
CA THR A 210 1.88 -18.76 -20.62
C THR A 210 0.89 -19.85 -20.16
N HIS A 211 0.70 -20.90 -20.95
CA HIS A 211 -0.13 -22.05 -20.59
C HIS A 211 0.53 -22.98 -19.57
N VAL A 212 1.83 -22.87 -19.30
CA VAL A 212 2.54 -23.77 -18.37
C VAL A 212 1.93 -23.74 -16.97
N ALA A 213 1.57 -22.56 -16.45
CA ALA A 213 0.86 -22.46 -15.18
C ALA A 213 -0.49 -23.20 -15.21
N ARG A 214 -1.23 -23.09 -16.32
CA ARG A 214 -2.52 -23.76 -16.52
C ARG A 214 -2.37 -25.28 -16.65
N TYR A 215 -1.31 -25.79 -17.28
CA TYR A 215 -1.00 -27.23 -17.35
C TYR A 215 -0.79 -27.86 -15.96
N LEU A 216 -0.36 -27.04 -15.00
CA LEU A 216 -0.02 -27.42 -13.62
C LEU A 216 -1.14 -27.09 -12.61
N ALA A 217 -2.26 -26.52 -13.06
CA ALA A 217 -3.35 -26.08 -12.20
C ALA A 217 -4.14 -27.24 -11.54
N GLY A 218 -4.97 -26.89 -10.56
CA GLY A 218 -5.92 -27.82 -9.94
C GLY A 218 -5.35 -28.68 -8.80
N LYS A 219 -4.20 -28.31 -8.20
CA LYS A 219 -3.79 -28.89 -6.91
C LYS A 219 -4.53 -28.18 -5.77
N PRO A 220 -5.16 -28.91 -4.82
CA PRO A 220 -5.79 -28.28 -3.66
C PRO A 220 -4.76 -27.53 -2.79
N THR A 221 -5.02 -26.24 -2.53
CA THR A 221 -4.17 -25.37 -1.67
C THR A 221 -4.79 -25.16 -0.28
N LYS A 222 -3.99 -24.76 0.73
CA LYS A 222 -4.55 -24.33 2.01
C LYS A 222 -5.29 -23.01 1.90
N TYR A 223 -4.89 -22.12 0.98
CA TYR A 223 -5.64 -20.91 0.66
C TYR A 223 -7.06 -21.26 0.19
N LEU A 224 -7.18 -22.15 -0.80
CA LEU A 224 -8.49 -22.61 -1.29
C LEU A 224 -9.33 -23.26 -0.17
N GLU A 225 -8.72 -24.11 0.67
CA GLU A 225 -9.42 -24.70 1.82
C GLU A 225 -9.88 -23.64 2.83
N THR A 226 -9.10 -22.59 3.04
CA THR A 226 -9.44 -21.48 3.95
C THR A 226 -10.62 -20.69 3.40
N ASP A 227 -10.61 -20.38 2.10
CA ASP A 227 -11.72 -19.71 1.40
C ASP A 227 -13.00 -20.54 1.43
N GLU A 228 -12.89 -21.86 1.20
CA GLU A 228 -14.01 -22.80 1.33
C GLU A 228 -14.59 -22.81 2.75
N GLN A 229 -13.76 -22.79 3.79
CA GLN A 229 -14.25 -22.73 5.17
C GLN A 229 -14.91 -21.39 5.49
N MET A 230 -14.38 -20.27 5.01
CA MET A 230 -15.01 -18.95 5.16
C MET A 230 -16.33 -18.87 4.40
N TRP A 231 -16.41 -19.45 3.19
CA TRP A 231 -17.66 -19.56 2.44
C TRP A 231 -18.70 -20.40 3.17
N ARG A 232 -18.29 -21.53 3.75
CA ARG A 232 -19.15 -22.36 4.60
C ARG A 232 -19.69 -21.54 5.78
N LEU A 233 -18.86 -20.74 6.45
CA LEU A 233 -19.29 -19.90 7.57
C LEU A 233 -20.29 -18.82 7.13
N ALA A 234 -20.14 -18.26 5.92
CA ALA A 234 -21.13 -17.35 5.34
C ALA A 234 -22.47 -18.08 5.12
N GLY A 235 -22.46 -19.30 4.56
CA GLY A 235 -23.66 -20.15 4.44
C GLY A 235 -24.31 -20.45 5.80
N ARG A 236 -23.51 -20.81 6.81
CA ARG A 236 -23.98 -21.03 8.18
C ARG A 236 -24.59 -19.80 8.82
N ALA A 237 -24.11 -18.61 8.49
CA ALA A 237 -24.72 -17.36 8.96
C ALA A 237 -26.13 -17.16 8.38
N ARG A 238 -26.35 -17.51 7.10
CA ARG A 238 -27.69 -17.48 6.48
C ARG A 238 -28.62 -18.50 7.13
N GLU A 239 -28.17 -19.75 7.30
CA GLU A 239 -28.96 -20.83 7.92
C GLU A 239 -29.40 -20.53 9.35
N LEU A 240 -28.52 -19.87 10.14
CA LEU A 240 -28.81 -19.49 11.52
C LEU A 240 -29.58 -18.17 11.63
N GLY A 241 -29.82 -17.46 10.53
CA GLY A 241 -30.49 -16.15 10.52
C GLY A 241 -29.67 -15.04 11.20
N VAL A 242 -28.35 -15.08 11.07
CA VAL A 242 -27.42 -14.11 11.70
C VAL A 242 -26.59 -13.31 10.69
N ALA A 243 -26.86 -13.44 9.39
CA ALA A 243 -26.14 -12.71 8.34
C ALA A 243 -26.16 -11.19 8.56
N ASP A 244 -27.30 -10.60 8.92
CA ASP A 244 -27.46 -9.17 9.21
C ASP A 244 -26.68 -8.68 10.45
N GLN A 245 -26.20 -9.62 11.28
CA GLN A 245 -25.36 -9.31 12.44
C GLN A 245 -23.89 -9.18 12.05
N LEU A 246 -23.48 -9.79 10.94
CA LEU A 246 -22.11 -9.78 10.41
C LEU A 246 -21.83 -8.62 9.46
N THR A 247 -22.88 -7.98 8.92
CA THR A 247 -22.78 -6.89 7.95
C THR A 247 -22.42 -5.53 8.57
N ALA A 248 -22.52 -5.35 9.90
CA ALA A 248 -22.11 -4.11 10.55
C ALA A 248 -20.62 -4.13 10.97
N PRO A 249 -19.86 -3.03 10.81
CA PRO A 249 -18.44 -2.98 11.14
C PRO A 249 -18.11 -3.09 12.64
N GLN A 250 -19.00 -2.61 13.51
CA GLN A 250 -18.74 -2.48 14.95
C GLN A 250 -19.59 -3.46 15.78
N ASP A 251 -19.01 -3.91 16.90
CA ASP A 251 -19.68 -4.74 17.91
C ASP A 251 -20.20 -6.11 17.44
N THR A 252 -19.68 -6.64 16.32
CA THR A 252 -20.07 -7.95 15.74
C THR A 252 -20.10 -9.06 16.79
N HIS A 253 -19.06 -9.15 17.62
CA HIS A 253 -19.00 -10.14 18.70
C HIS A 253 -20.13 -9.94 19.72
N CYS A 254 -20.36 -8.71 20.21
CA CYS A 254 -21.41 -8.44 21.20
C CYS A 254 -22.80 -8.74 20.65
N ARG A 255 -23.07 -8.39 19.39
CA ARG A 255 -24.34 -8.64 18.71
C ARG A 255 -24.61 -10.13 18.54
N LEU A 256 -23.62 -10.89 18.06
CA LEU A 256 -23.74 -12.34 17.91
C LEU A 256 -23.97 -13.03 19.26
N GLN A 257 -23.25 -12.62 20.30
CA GLN A 257 -23.40 -13.19 21.65
C GLN A 257 -24.76 -12.87 22.29
N ALA A 258 -25.49 -11.85 21.81
CA ALA A 258 -26.82 -11.50 22.33
C ALA A 258 -27.90 -12.54 21.96
N THR A 259 -27.64 -13.44 21.01
CA THR A 259 -28.58 -14.48 20.57
C THR A 259 -27.97 -15.88 20.66
N ALA A 260 -28.79 -16.90 20.90
CA ALA A 260 -28.31 -18.29 20.92
C ALA A 260 -27.77 -18.76 19.55
N ALA A 261 -28.37 -18.26 18.46
CA ALA A 261 -27.93 -18.52 17.09
C ALA A 261 -26.57 -17.86 16.80
N GLY A 262 -26.40 -16.58 17.16
CA GLY A 262 -25.14 -15.87 16.96
C GLY A 262 -24.01 -16.43 17.83
N ALA A 263 -24.29 -16.80 19.09
CA ALA A 263 -23.32 -17.48 19.96
C ALA A 263 -22.95 -18.90 19.44
N THR A 264 -23.81 -19.52 18.64
CA THR A 264 -23.49 -20.80 17.98
C THR A 264 -22.59 -20.56 16.78
N TRP A 265 -22.94 -19.61 15.92
CA TRP A 265 -22.10 -19.21 14.78
C TRP A 265 -20.70 -18.78 15.24
N TRP A 266 -20.62 -17.95 16.29
CA TRP A 266 -19.34 -17.47 16.81
C TRP A 266 -18.44 -18.62 17.30
N ARG A 267 -19.00 -19.67 17.91
CA ARG A 267 -18.22 -20.86 18.28
C ARG A 267 -17.71 -21.64 17.06
N GLU A 268 -18.47 -21.68 15.97
CA GLU A 268 -18.00 -22.27 14.70
C GLU A 268 -16.87 -21.42 14.10
N PHE A 269 -16.98 -20.09 14.18
CA PHE A 269 -15.93 -19.16 13.77
C PHE A 269 -14.66 -19.27 14.64
N GLU A 270 -14.79 -19.42 15.95
CA GLU A 270 -13.65 -19.68 16.85
C GLU A 270 -12.95 -21.00 16.52
N GLN A 271 -13.70 -22.04 16.11
CA GLN A 271 -13.10 -23.30 15.63
C GLN A 271 -12.33 -23.09 14.33
N PHE A 272 -12.85 -22.26 13.41
CA PHE A 272 -12.12 -21.85 12.22
C PHE A 272 -10.82 -21.12 12.60
N LEU A 273 -10.86 -20.13 13.49
CA LEU A 273 -9.66 -19.42 13.95
C LEU A 273 -8.66 -20.35 14.66
N GLY A 274 -9.13 -21.40 15.34
CA GLY A 274 -8.24 -22.39 15.95
C GLY A 274 -7.40 -23.18 14.94
N ILE A 275 -7.83 -23.27 13.69
CA ILE A 275 -7.11 -23.98 12.61
C ILE A 275 -6.41 -22.98 11.68
N TYR A 276 -7.08 -21.87 11.37
CA TYR A 276 -6.67 -20.93 10.33
C TYR A 276 -6.13 -19.60 10.86
N GLY A 277 -6.24 -19.35 12.15
CA GLY A 277 -6.09 -18.04 12.76
C GLY A 277 -4.65 -17.56 12.98
N TRP A 278 -3.63 -18.40 12.78
CA TRP A 278 -2.21 -17.98 12.89
C TRP A 278 -1.70 -17.27 11.62
N ARG A 279 -2.57 -17.01 10.64
CA ARG A 279 -2.25 -16.20 9.46
C ARG A 279 -2.13 -14.72 9.85
N THR A 280 -1.21 -14.04 9.19
CA THR A 280 -0.98 -12.60 9.28
C THR A 280 -1.05 -12.01 7.87
N GLU A 281 -1.39 -10.72 7.78
CA GLU A 281 -1.40 -9.99 6.50
C GLU A 281 0.01 -9.73 5.96
N GLU A 282 1.01 -9.65 6.85
CA GLU A 282 2.43 -9.49 6.51
C GLU A 282 3.26 -10.66 7.03
N THR A 283 4.19 -11.18 6.23
CA THR A 283 4.94 -12.43 6.49
C THR A 283 6.26 -12.22 7.24
N CYS A 284 6.85 -11.03 7.21
CA CYS A 284 8.15 -10.72 7.84
C CYS A 284 8.07 -9.65 8.95
N THR A 285 6.85 -9.24 9.32
CA THR A 285 6.60 -8.19 10.30
C THR A 285 6.21 -8.79 11.66
N ILE A 286 6.89 -8.38 12.74
CA ILE A 286 6.71 -8.98 14.07
C ILE A 286 5.50 -8.42 14.85
N ASN A 287 4.94 -7.29 14.42
CA ASN A 287 3.85 -6.60 15.12
C ASN A 287 2.50 -6.69 14.38
N THR A 288 2.40 -7.50 13.32
CA THR A 288 1.15 -7.73 12.61
C THR A 288 0.34 -8.77 13.38
N PRO A 289 -0.84 -8.42 13.92
CA PRO A 289 -1.62 -9.37 14.71
C PRO A 289 -2.10 -10.52 13.81
N PRO A 290 -2.01 -11.78 14.28
CA PRO A 290 -2.60 -12.89 13.56
C PRO A 290 -4.13 -12.83 13.66
N TRP A 291 -4.83 -13.49 12.73
CA TRP A 291 -6.30 -13.52 12.69
C TRP A 291 -6.97 -14.02 13.99
N ILE A 292 -6.28 -14.82 14.81
CA ILE A 292 -6.76 -15.28 16.12
C ILE A 292 -6.74 -14.18 17.19
N GLU A 293 -5.91 -13.16 17.02
CA GLU A 293 -5.85 -11.96 17.85
C GLU A 293 -6.71 -10.84 17.29
N ASP A 294 -6.64 -10.62 15.98
CA ASP A 294 -7.49 -9.69 15.24
C ASP A 294 -8.25 -10.41 14.12
N PRO A 295 -9.50 -10.84 14.37
CA PRO A 295 -10.29 -11.59 13.39
C PRO A 295 -10.92 -10.70 12.30
N THR A 296 -10.55 -9.42 12.21
CA THR A 296 -11.12 -8.48 11.25
C THR A 296 -10.98 -8.96 9.79
N PRO A 297 -9.80 -9.42 9.32
CA PRO A 297 -9.65 -9.87 7.93
C PRO A 297 -10.58 -11.04 7.55
N PRO A 298 -10.63 -12.18 8.27
CA PRO A 298 -11.53 -13.26 7.89
C PRO A 298 -13.01 -12.90 8.06
N LEU A 299 -13.37 -12.02 9.00
CA LEU A 299 -14.75 -11.51 9.13
C LEU A 299 -15.14 -10.63 7.92
N HIS A 300 -14.22 -9.82 7.42
CA HIS A 300 -14.42 -9.03 6.22
C HIS A 300 -14.69 -9.93 5.01
N THR A 301 -13.85 -10.94 4.77
CA THR A 301 -14.04 -11.88 3.65
C THR A 301 -15.36 -12.65 3.76
N ILE A 302 -15.75 -13.09 4.96
CA ILE A 302 -17.06 -13.72 5.19
C ILE A 302 -18.21 -12.77 4.84
N ARG A 303 -18.09 -11.48 5.16
CA ARG A 303 -19.09 -10.46 4.79
C ARG A 303 -19.18 -10.28 3.27
N GLU A 304 -18.05 -10.24 2.58
CA GLU A 304 -18.04 -10.19 1.10
C GLU A 304 -18.73 -11.41 0.50
N PHE A 305 -18.52 -12.60 1.06
CA PHE A 305 -19.21 -13.82 0.65
C PHE A 305 -20.71 -13.78 0.91
N LEU A 306 -21.16 -13.09 1.96
CA LEU A 306 -22.59 -12.87 2.20
C LEU A 306 -23.27 -12.04 1.10
N ASN A 307 -22.52 -11.10 0.48
CA ASN A 307 -23.01 -10.27 -0.62
C ASN A 307 -23.07 -11.00 -1.97
N LYS A 308 -22.39 -12.15 -2.10
CA LYS A 308 -22.44 -12.97 -3.32
C LYS A 308 -23.73 -13.81 -3.35
N PRO A 309 -24.30 -14.10 -4.54
CA PRO A 309 -25.46 -14.97 -4.68
C PRO A 309 -25.23 -16.33 -4.01
N GLU A 310 -26.31 -16.89 -3.44
CA GLU A 310 -26.27 -18.28 -2.94
C GLU A 310 -25.93 -19.25 -4.09
N GLY A 311 -25.15 -20.29 -3.78
CA GLY A 311 -24.90 -21.39 -4.72
C GLY A 311 -23.54 -21.44 -5.42
N HIS A 312 -22.53 -20.67 -4.98
CA HIS A 312 -21.16 -20.93 -5.44
C HIS A 312 -20.71 -22.33 -5.00
N ASP A 313 -20.31 -23.14 -5.98
CA ASP A 313 -19.85 -24.51 -5.80
C ASP A 313 -18.34 -24.57 -6.10
N PHE A 314 -17.55 -24.63 -5.02
CA PHE A 314 -16.09 -24.77 -5.09
C PHE A 314 -15.67 -26.07 -5.77
N ALA A 315 -16.41 -27.17 -5.59
CA ALA A 315 -16.10 -28.44 -6.21
C ALA A 315 -16.34 -28.37 -7.73
N ALA A 316 -17.44 -27.77 -8.17
CA ALA A 316 -17.69 -27.55 -9.59
C ALA A 316 -16.66 -26.60 -10.23
N THR A 317 -16.29 -25.53 -9.52
CA THR A 317 -15.26 -24.57 -9.99
C THR A 317 -13.90 -25.26 -10.11
N HIS A 318 -13.52 -26.06 -9.12
CA HIS A 318 -12.29 -26.83 -9.15
C HIS A 318 -12.29 -27.87 -10.28
N GLN A 319 -13.41 -28.56 -10.48
CA GLN A 319 -13.56 -29.51 -11.59
C GLN A 319 -13.42 -28.82 -12.95
N ALA A 320 -13.99 -27.62 -13.14
CA ALA A 320 -13.83 -26.85 -14.36
C ALA A 320 -12.35 -26.49 -14.65
N VAL A 321 -11.57 -26.18 -13.62
CA VAL A 321 -10.11 -25.95 -13.73
C VAL A 321 -9.38 -27.24 -14.16
N LEU A 322 -9.77 -28.40 -13.61
CA LEU A 322 -9.19 -29.70 -13.99
C LEU A 322 -9.52 -30.05 -15.45
N ASP A 323 -10.78 -29.86 -15.86
CA ASP A 323 -11.24 -30.13 -17.22
C ASP A 323 -10.55 -29.22 -18.23
N GLU A 324 -10.35 -27.94 -17.88
CA GLU A 324 -9.60 -26.99 -18.70
C GLU A 324 -8.13 -27.37 -18.83
N ARG A 325 -7.46 -27.66 -17.72
CA ARG A 325 -6.09 -28.12 -17.72
C ARG A 325 -5.91 -29.33 -18.63
N ASP A 326 -6.76 -30.34 -18.46
CA ASP A 326 -6.63 -31.61 -19.18
C ASP A 326 -6.88 -31.41 -20.68
N ARG A 327 -7.84 -30.56 -21.06
CA ARG A 327 -8.04 -30.13 -22.46
C ARG A 327 -6.80 -29.44 -23.03
N LEU A 328 -6.25 -28.46 -22.32
CA LEU A 328 -5.06 -27.70 -22.76
C LEU A 328 -3.82 -28.60 -22.92
N VAL A 329 -3.65 -29.57 -22.01
CA VAL A 329 -2.56 -30.56 -22.10
C VAL A 329 -2.74 -31.46 -23.32
N GLU A 330 -3.96 -31.93 -23.59
CA GLU A 330 -4.24 -32.76 -24.78
C GLU A 330 -4.06 -31.98 -26.09
N ASP A 331 -4.47 -30.71 -26.13
CA ASP A 331 -4.26 -29.85 -27.30
C ASP A 331 -2.76 -29.61 -27.54
N ALA A 332 -1.97 -29.37 -26.49
CA ALA A 332 -0.52 -29.27 -26.58
C ALA A 332 0.10 -30.57 -27.13
N ARG A 333 -0.27 -31.73 -26.59
CA ARG A 333 0.18 -33.05 -27.07
C ARG A 333 -0.12 -33.28 -28.55
N ARG A 334 -1.32 -32.89 -29.02
CA ARG A 334 -1.73 -33.03 -30.42
C ARG A 334 -0.94 -32.12 -31.35
N SER A 335 -0.59 -30.92 -30.89
CA SER A 335 0.20 -29.96 -31.68
C SER A 335 1.66 -30.40 -31.89
N ILE A 336 2.22 -31.18 -30.94
CA ILE A 336 3.58 -31.70 -31.04
C ILE A 336 3.61 -32.93 -31.96
N SER A 337 4.19 -32.78 -33.15
CA SER A 337 4.21 -33.84 -34.18
C SER A 337 5.30 -34.90 -33.94
N ASN A 338 6.43 -34.53 -33.33
CA ASN A 338 7.56 -35.42 -33.11
C ASN A 338 7.37 -36.26 -31.82
N PRO A 339 7.46 -37.61 -31.88
CA PRO A 339 7.33 -38.47 -30.70
C PRO A 339 8.36 -38.22 -29.59
N SER A 340 9.62 -37.85 -29.92
CA SER A 340 10.63 -37.53 -28.89
C SER A 340 10.26 -36.28 -28.11
N ASP A 341 9.78 -35.28 -28.83
CA ASP A 341 9.43 -33.97 -28.30
C ASP A 341 8.17 -34.06 -27.43
N ARG A 342 7.21 -34.90 -27.85
CA ARG A 342 6.03 -35.20 -27.04
C ARG A 342 6.40 -35.91 -25.74
N ARG A 343 7.33 -36.88 -25.79
CA ARG A 343 7.86 -37.53 -24.59
C ARG A 343 8.55 -36.52 -23.67
N ALA A 344 9.38 -35.63 -24.20
CA ALA A 344 10.03 -34.58 -23.41
C ALA A 344 9.01 -33.65 -22.71
N PHE A 345 7.94 -33.27 -23.41
CA PHE A 345 6.83 -32.51 -22.82
C PHE A 345 6.15 -33.28 -21.69
N ASP A 346 5.83 -34.56 -21.91
CA ASP A 346 5.16 -35.40 -20.91
C ASP A 346 6.04 -35.64 -19.66
N ASP A 347 7.34 -35.86 -19.85
CA ASP A 347 8.30 -36.03 -18.76
C ASP A 347 8.43 -34.72 -17.95
N ALA A 348 8.53 -33.57 -18.61
CA ALA A 348 8.58 -32.26 -17.95
C ALA A 348 7.27 -31.92 -17.21
N LEU A 349 6.12 -32.25 -17.79
CA LEU A 349 4.81 -32.09 -17.16
C LEU A 349 4.69 -32.98 -15.91
N ALA A 350 5.15 -34.23 -15.99
CA ALA A 350 5.13 -35.16 -14.86
C ALA A 350 6.04 -34.68 -13.72
N ALA A 351 7.27 -34.27 -14.05
CA ALA A 351 8.22 -33.72 -13.08
C ALA A 351 7.66 -32.48 -12.37
N ASN A 352 7.05 -31.54 -13.12
CA ASN A 352 6.45 -30.34 -12.54
C ASN A 352 5.14 -30.61 -11.77
N ARG A 353 4.41 -31.69 -12.06
CA ARG A 353 3.23 -32.07 -11.26
C ARG A 353 3.61 -32.74 -9.94
N ALA A 354 4.76 -33.42 -9.91
CA ALA A 354 5.34 -33.97 -8.69
C ALA A 354 5.96 -32.85 -7.82
N ALA A 355 6.75 -31.98 -8.44
CA ALA A 355 7.48 -30.90 -7.79
C ALA A 355 7.01 -29.54 -8.37
N ASN A 356 5.87 -29.06 -7.88
CA ASN A 356 5.09 -27.97 -8.50
C ASN A 356 5.38 -26.61 -7.87
N PHE A 357 6.07 -25.73 -8.59
CA PHE A 357 6.38 -24.38 -8.13
C PHE A 357 5.16 -23.45 -7.96
N VAL A 358 4.22 -23.50 -8.90
CA VAL A 358 3.02 -22.63 -8.92
C VAL A 358 2.19 -22.86 -7.67
N TRP A 359 2.05 -24.13 -7.26
CA TRP A 359 1.39 -24.52 -6.02
C TRP A 359 2.24 -24.27 -4.77
N TRP A 360 3.56 -24.42 -4.89
CA TRP A 360 4.45 -24.31 -3.75
C TRP A 360 4.56 -22.88 -3.22
N ASN A 361 4.51 -21.88 -4.11
CA ASN A 361 4.43 -20.48 -3.71
C ASN A 361 3.12 -20.12 -2.97
N ASP A 362 2.14 -21.04 -2.99
CA ASP A 362 0.86 -20.99 -2.27
C ASP A 362 0.81 -21.96 -1.05
N GLU A 363 1.94 -22.43 -0.51
CA GLU A 363 1.98 -23.40 0.62
C GLU A 363 1.58 -22.82 1.99
N GLN A 364 1.13 -23.56 3.04
CA GLN A 364 0.59 -24.92 3.36
C GLN A 364 1.28 -25.54 4.60
N LEU A 365 0.45 -26.21 5.43
CA LEU A 365 0.77 -27.48 6.10
C LEU A 365 -0.47 -28.40 6.02
N ARG A 366 -0.28 -29.72 5.80
CA ARG A 366 -1.37 -30.70 5.58
C ARG A 366 -1.36 -31.88 6.56
N ARG A 367 -2.49 -32.62 6.52
CA ARG A 367 -2.82 -33.96 7.08
C ARG A 367 -2.93 -34.11 8.60
N GLY A 368 -4.17 -33.93 9.07
CA GLY A 368 -4.66 -34.36 10.38
C GLY A 368 -6.18 -34.37 10.50
N ALA A 369 -6.91 -34.64 9.41
CA ALA A 369 -8.36 -34.85 9.46
C ALA A 369 -8.68 -36.35 9.46
N ASP A 370 -8.09 -37.08 10.41
CA ASP A 370 -8.58 -38.40 10.78
C ASP A 370 -8.64 -38.46 12.31
N ARG A 371 -9.87 -38.56 12.82
CA ARG A 371 -10.30 -38.63 14.23
C ARG A 371 -10.33 -37.28 14.97
N VAL A 372 -11.53 -36.75 15.08
CA VAL A 372 -11.95 -36.05 16.31
C VAL A 372 -12.27 -37.12 17.36
N PRO A 373 -11.50 -37.19 18.46
CA PRO A 373 -12.12 -37.43 19.75
C PRO A 373 -11.65 -36.40 20.76
N GLY A 374 -12.59 -35.54 21.17
CA GLY A 374 -12.58 -34.78 22.43
C GLY A 374 -11.32 -33.98 22.75
N VAL A 375 -11.31 -32.69 22.43
CA VAL A 375 -10.24 -31.79 22.88
C VAL A 375 -10.79 -30.60 23.66
N ALA A 376 -9.98 -30.25 24.65
CA ALA A 376 -10.20 -29.38 25.79
C ALA A 376 -10.63 -27.96 25.45
N ARG A 377 -11.43 -27.39 26.34
CA ARG A 377 -11.84 -25.98 26.35
C ARG A 377 -10.62 -25.08 26.50
N VAL A 378 -10.30 -24.31 25.46
CA VAL A 378 -9.55 -23.06 25.61
C VAL A 378 -10.44 -22.10 26.41
N ARG A 379 -10.03 -21.78 27.64
CA ARG A 379 -10.71 -20.77 28.48
C ARG A 379 -10.07 -19.40 28.20
N ARG A 380 -10.67 -18.58 27.35
CA ARG A 380 -10.51 -17.12 27.44
C ARG A 380 -11.60 -16.57 28.35
N ARG A 381 -11.21 -15.81 29.39
CA ARG A 381 -12.15 -14.99 30.18
C ARG A 381 -11.53 -13.62 30.50
N GLY A 382 -12.21 -12.59 29.99
CA GLY A 382 -12.55 -11.39 30.75
C GLY A 382 -11.63 -10.19 30.60
N GLY A 383 -12.08 -9.17 29.85
CA GLY A 383 -11.59 -7.81 29.93
C GLY A 383 -11.82 -7.13 31.30
N PRO A 384 -11.23 -5.94 31.52
CA PRO A 384 -10.98 -5.41 32.85
C PRO A 384 -12.23 -4.79 33.49
N ARG A 385 -12.54 -5.18 34.73
CA ARG A 385 -13.37 -4.40 35.64
C ARG A 385 -12.58 -4.08 36.91
N GLY A 386 -12.57 -2.80 37.27
CA GLY A 386 -11.77 -2.28 38.36
C GLY A 386 -12.24 -2.70 39.77
N GLY A 387 -11.30 -2.59 40.71
CA GLY A 387 -11.57 -2.10 42.05
C GLY A 387 -11.77 -3.11 43.19
N ILE A 388 -10.76 -3.14 44.08
CA ILE A 388 -10.85 -3.19 45.56
C ILE A 388 -10.61 -4.55 46.27
N ARG A 389 -9.39 -4.59 46.88
CA ARG A 389 -8.93 -5.11 48.20
C ARG A 389 -8.98 -6.60 48.59
N ALA A 390 -7.75 -7.08 48.83
CA ALA A 390 -7.22 -7.73 50.05
C ALA A 390 -7.74 -9.09 50.53
N GLY A 391 -6.80 -10.04 50.71
CA GLY A 391 -6.89 -11.05 51.78
C GLY A 391 -6.29 -12.42 51.50
N ALA A 392 -5.14 -12.68 52.13
CA ALA A 392 -4.71 -13.95 52.74
C ALA A 392 -4.31 -15.18 51.87
N ARG A 393 -3.06 -15.60 52.07
CA ARG A 393 -2.52 -16.96 51.85
C ARG A 393 -3.20 -17.98 52.79
N PRO A 394 -3.19 -19.28 52.46
CA PRO A 394 -2.17 -20.15 53.06
C PRO A 394 -1.63 -21.26 52.12
N GLY A 395 -0.38 -21.69 52.35
CA GLY A 395 0.17 -22.96 51.83
C GLY A 395 -0.08 -24.13 52.81
N PRO A 396 0.76 -25.18 52.81
CA PRO A 396 0.98 -26.13 51.73
C PRO A 396 0.77 -27.59 52.22
N ARG A 397 0.63 -28.57 51.30
CA ARG A 397 0.81 -30.00 51.66
C ARG A 397 1.63 -30.77 50.63
N ARG A 398 2.62 -31.47 51.21
CA ARG A 398 3.63 -32.37 50.64
C ARG A 398 3.05 -33.71 50.16
N ARG A 399 3.77 -34.34 49.22
CA ARG A 399 4.30 -35.74 49.15
C ARG A 399 4.65 -35.99 47.68
N GLY A 400 5.76 -36.58 47.24
CA GLY A 400 6.84 -37.36 47.85
C GLY A 400 7.27 -38.44 46.85
N ALA A 401 8.58 -38.75 46.83
CA ALA A 401 9.29 -39.78 46.04
C ALA A 401 9.58 -39.40 44.55
N GLY A 402 10.80 -39.43 44.02
CA GLY A 402 12.08 -39.96 44.48
C GLY A 402 12.52 -41.15 43.61
N VAL A 403 13.38 -40.91 42.60
CA VAL A 403 14.25 -41.93 41.99
C VAL A 403 15.57 -41.26 41.55
N ARG A 404 16.69 -41.90 41.90
CA ARG A 404 18.09 -41.53 41.59
C ARG A 404 18.62 -42.38 40.42
N GLY A 405 19.67 -41.87 39.78
CA GLY A 405 20.68 -42.63 39.00
C GLY A 405 20.72 -42.20 37.54
N HIS A 406 21.84 -41.98 36.86
CA HIS A 406 23.26 -42.19 37.17
C HIS A 406 24.10 -41.28 36.25
N HIS A 407 25.28 -40.87 36.75
CA HIS A 407 26.33 -40.21 35.99
C HIS A 407 26.95 -41.10 34.89
N HIS A 408 27.33 -40.49 33.77
CA HIS A 408 28.62 -40.78 33.12
C HIS A 408 29.28 -39.52 32.56
N ARG A 409 30.55 -39.33 32.96
CA ARG A 409 31.55 -38.35 32.50
C ARG A 409 32.35 -38.92 31.32
N MET A 410 32.86 -38.03 30.46
CA MET A 410 34.22 -37.96 29.85
C MET A 410 34.19 -36.66 29.00
N ASP A 411 34.80 -35.52 29.34
CA ASP A 411 36.19 -35.09 29.53
C ASP A 411 37.06 -34.99 28.25
N THR A 412 37.96 -33.98 28.27
CA THR A 412 38.95 -33.51 27.27
C THR A 412 38.40 -32.59 26.17
N GLY A 413 38.96 -31.43 25.85
CA GLY A 413 40.14 -30.72 26.33
C GLY A 413 40.56 -29.64 25.32
N LEU A 414 41.33 -28.66 25.80
CA LEU A 414 42.19 -27.69 25.09
C LEU A 414 41.62 -26.30 24.72
N ARG A 415 42.43 -25.32 25.13
CA ARG A 415 42.27 -23.85 25.10
C ARG A 415 42.64 -23.26 23.72
N PRO A 416 42.43 -21.95 23.53
CA PRO A 416 43.60 -21.10 23.27
C PRO A 416 43.73 -19.89 24.21
N ARG A 417 44.99 -19.49 24.38
CA ARG A 417 45.51 -18.40 25.21
C ARG A 417 45.70 -17.12 24.40
N ALA A 418 45.51 -16.01 25.13
CA ALA A 418 46.32 -14.79 25.16
C ALA A 418 46.29 -13.82 23.96
N SER A 419 45.68 -12.68 24.27
CA SER A 419 45.79 -11.37 23.66
C SER A 419 47.20 -10.78 23.78
N LEU A 420 47.73 -10.26 22.66
CA LEU A 420 48.87 -9.36 22.63
C LEU A 420 48.37 -7.91 22.63
N ARG A 421 48.77 -7.16 23.66
CA ARG A 421 48.64 -5.70 23.74
C ARG A 421 49.83 -5.04 23.05
N LEU A 422 49.58 -4.02 22.23
CA LEU A 422 50.58 -3.04 21.82
C LEU A 422 50.07 -1.63 22.16
N ARG A 423 50.93 -0.88 22.86
CA ARG A 423 50.76 0.50 23.30
C ARG A 423 51.34 1.45 22.26
N HIS A 424 50.75 2.64 22.10
CA HIS A 424 51.43 3.92 21.81
C HIS A 424 50.47 5.07 22.22
N ARG A 425 50.73 5.83 23.30
CA ARG A 425 51.31 7.21 23.30
C ARG A 425 50.96 7.97 22.00
N GLY A 426 50.20 9.06 21.96
CA GLY A 426 49.92 10.13 22.92
C GLY A 426 50.52 11.43 22.39
N GLN A 427 49.70 12.41 21.99
CA GLN A 427 50.04 13.83 22.01
C GLN A 427 48.80 14.72 21.85
N SER A 428 48.79 15.74 22.70
CA SER A 428 47.79 16.76 22.94
C SER A 428 48.19 18.06 22.24
N GLY A 429 47.20 18.85 21.82
CA GLY A 429 47.40 20.21 21.32
C GLY A 429 46.12 21.03 21.40
N ALA A 430 45.96 21.77 22.50
CA ALA A 430 44.87 22.70 22.74
C ALA A 430 45.14 24.06 22.07
N ARG A 431 44.10 24.75 21.58
CA ARG A 431 43.99 26.22 21.66
C ARG A 431 42.53 26.66 21.88
N ARG A 432 42.37 27.53 22.89
CA ARG A 432 41.18 28.28 23.29
C ARG A 432 41.18 29.65 22.62
N ASP A 433 40.00 30.21 22.36
CA ASP A 433 39.66 31.63 22.61
C ASP A 433 38.12 31.75 22.72
N ARG A 434 37.55 32.09 23.88
CA ARG A 434 37.25 33.42 24.47
C ARG A 434 36.01 34.14 23.86
N ARG A 435 34.85 33.91 24.51
CA ARG A 435 33.75 34.81 25.04
C ARG A 435 33.54 36.22 24.42
N PRO A 436 32.37 36.92 24.59
CA PRO A 436 31.27 36.71 25.58
C PRO A 436 29.80 36.96 25.12
N ARG A 437 28.85 36.51 25.95
CA ARG A 437 27.46 37.04 26.10
C ARG A 437 27.49 38.39 26.84
N VAL A 438 26.44 39.23 26.73
CA VAL A 438 25.70 39.84 27.87
C VAL A 438 24.62 40.87 27.45
N ARG A 439 23.39 40.61 27.94
CA ARG A 439 22.35 41.48 28.56
C ARG A 439 21.52 42.54 27.80
N ASP A 440 20.22 42.31 27.90
CA ASP A 440 19.11 43.25 28.18
C ASP A 440 19.15 43.78 29.65
N PRO A 441 18.61 44.98 29.95
CA PRO A 441 17.46 44.99 30.90
C PRO A 441 16.41 46.13 30.75
N LEU A 442 15.14 45.73 30.79
CA LEU A 442 13.98 46.18 31.62
C LEU A 442 14.05 47.48 32.48
N ARG A 443 12.93 48.25 32.47
CA ARG A 443 12.08 48.66 33.65
C ARG A 443 10.89 49.56 33.22
N ARG A 444 9.63 49.16 33.42
CA ARG A 444 8.67 49.35 34.56
C ARG A 444 7.97 50.72 34.67
N GLY A 445 6.63 50.70 34.80
CA GLY A 445 5.83 51.76 35.45
C GLY A 445 4.31 51.62 35.31
N HIS A 446 3.63 51.16 36.37
CA HIS A 446 2.16 51.19 36.55
C HIS A 446 1.67 52.57 37.04
N GLY A 447 0.42 52.93 36.72
CA GLY A 447 -0.31 54.03 37.36
C GLY A 447 -1.82 53.99 37.09
N HIS A 448 -2.60 53.70 38.14
CA HIS A 448 -4.07 53.79 38.18
C HIS A 448 -4.56 55.25 38.28
N ARG A 449 -5.72 55.57 37.68
CA ARG A 449 -6.68 56.54 38.27
C ARG A 449 -8.12 56.33 37.78
N LEU A 450 -9.04 56.50 38.72
CA LEU A 450 -10.49 56.30 38.64
C LEU A 450 -11.26 57.62 38.46
N GLN A 451 -12.44 57.48 37.83
CA GLN A 451 -13.73 58.21 37.99
C GLN A 451 -13.88 59.68 37.52
N HIS A 452 -14.92 59.90 36.70
CA HIS A 452 -16.07 60.74 37.09
C HIS A 452 -17.34 60.46 36.24
N HIS A 453 -18.47 60.34 36.96
CA HIS A 453 -19.85 60.25 36.47
C HIS A 453 -20.31 61.49 35.68
N ARG A 454 -21.22 61.30 34.70
CA ARG A 454 -22.52 62.01 34.65
C ARG A 454 -23.52 61.41 33.64
N ASN A 455 -24.76 61.26 34.13
CA ASN A 455 -25.98 60.83 33.45
C ASN A 455 -26.36 61.67 32.23
N ARG A 456 -26.89 61.02 31.18
CA ARG A 456 -28.04 61.48 30.37
C ARG A 456 -28.55 60.34 29.45
N ARG A 457 -29.83 59.96 29.62
CA ARG A 457 -30.69 59.25 28.64
C ARG A 457 -31.78 60.25 28.18
N PRO A 458 -32.59 59.99 27.13
CA PRO A 458 -32.42 59.11 25.96
C PRO A 458 -32.78 59.81 24.61
N HIS A 459 -32.21 59.40 23.46
CA HIS A 459 -32.80 59.64 22.14
C HIS A 459 -32.33 58.62 21.07
N PRO A 460 -33.11 58.42 19.98
CA PRO A 460 -33.36 57.11 19.37
C PRO A 460 -32.41 56.76 18.20
N GLY A 461 -32.28 55.45 17.96
CA GLY A 461 -31.95 54.86 16.65
C GLY A 461 -30.55 55.17 16.06
N ARG A 462 -29.50 54.50 16.55
CA ARG A 462 -28.24 54.39 15.81
C ARG A 462 -28.30 53.20 14.84
N ARG A 463 -28.27 53.50 13.54
CA ARG A 463 -27.91 52.57 12.48
C ARG A 463 -26.54 51.95 12.77
N ARG A 464 -26.41 50.63 12.58
CA ARG A 464 -25.12 49.91 12.66
C ARG A 464 -24.11 50.55 11.69
N PRO A 465 -22.81 50.63 12.04
CA PRO A 465 -21.80 51.12 11.10
C PRO A 465 -21.66 50.11 9.96
N ARG A 466 -21.59 50.63 8.72
CA ARG A 466 -21.20 49.84 7.55
C ARG A 466 -19.76 49.35 7.76
N HIS A 467 -19.55 48.04 7.63
CA HIS A 467 -18.23 47.41 7.57
C HIS A 467 -17.42 48.13 6.49
N ARG A 468 -16.19 48.52 6.81
CA ARG A 468 -15.20 48.80 5.76
C ARG A 468 -14.65 47.43 5.33
N PRO A 469 -14.49 47.16 4.02
CA PRO A 469 -13.79 45.97 3.58
C PRO A 469 -12.33 46.04 4.07
N ASP A 470 -11.80 44.91 4.50
CA ASP A 470 -10.40 44.76 4.86
C ASP A 470 -9.50 44.99 3.63
N PRO A 471 -8.23 45.37 3.80
CA PRO A 471 -7.29 45.45 2.69
C PRO A 471 -7.16 44.08 1.99
N PRO A 472 -6.97 44.05 0.65
CA PRO A 472 -6.93 42.81 -0.11
C PRO A 472 -5.85 41.87 0.44
N MET A 473 -6.19 40.59 0.60
CA MET A 473 -5.27 39.58 1.11
C MET A 473 -4.10 39.44 0.14
N ARG A 474 -2.86 39.51 0.66
CA ARG A 474 -1.66 39.35 -0.18
C ARG A 474 -1.59 37.93 -0.75
N THR A 475 -1.11 37.80 -1.99
CA THR A 475 -0.97 36.53 -2.70
C THR A 475 -0.25 35.45 -1.88
N GLU A 476 0.85 35.79 -1.21
CA GLU A 476 1.61 34.85 -0.39
C GLU A 476 0.80 34.36 0.82
N GLN A 477 0.00 35.25 1.42
CA GLN A 477 -0.87 34.90 2.53
C GLN A 477 -2.02 34.01 2.05
N ALA A 478 -2.62 34.34 0.91
CA ALA A 478 -3.66 33.54 0.28
C ALA A 478 -3.16 32.11 -0.02
N LEU A 479 -1.96 32.00 -0.58
CA LEU A 479 -1.32 30.73 -0.88
C LEU A 479 -1.06 29.89 0.38
N GLN A 480 -0.56 30.51 1.45
CA GLN A 480 -0.38 29.82 2.73
C GLN A 480 -1.69 29.30 3.32
N VAL A 481 -2.79 30.04 3.15
CA VAL A 481 -4.13 29.59 3.58
C VAL A 481 -4.60 28.42 2.71
N ALA A 482 -4.52 28.53 1.38
CA ALA A 482 -4.90 27.47 0.43
C ALA A 482 -4.15 26.16 0.73
N VAL A 483 -2.83 26.23 0.91
CA VAL A 483 -1.99 25.07 1.24
C VAL A 483 -2.39 24.42 2.57
N ARG A 484 -2.63 25.22 3.61
CA ARG A 484 -3.06 24.68 4.92
C ARG A 484 -4.41 24.00 4.82
N ALA A 485 -5.34 24.58 4.05
CA ALA A 485 -6.68 24.06 3.86
C ALA A 485 -6.65 22.75 3.07
N ALA A 486 -5.96 22.70 1.93
CA ALA A 486 -5.81 21.49 1.12
C ALA A 486 -5.18 20.33 1.90
N ARG A 487 -4.11 20.60 2.68
CA ARG A 487 -3.49 19.58 3.56
C ARG A 487 -4.42 19.13 4.70
N ALA A 488 -5.31 20.00 5.18
CA ALA A 488 -6.27 19.61 6.22
C ALA A 488 -7.30 18.62 5.67
N GLY A 489 -7.88 18.89 4.50
CA GLY A 489 -8.77 17.96 3.82
C GLY A 489 -8.06 16.65 3.46
N GLY A 490 -6.87 16.72 2.85
CA GLY A 490 -6.15 15.52 2.42
C GLY A 490 -5.72 14.61 3.59
N ARG A 491 -5.43 15.16 4.78
CA ARG A 491 -5.24 14.32 5.98
C ARG A 491 -6.48 13.53 6.35
N VAL A 492 -7.66 14.14 6.27
CA VAL A 492 -8.92 13.42 6.51
C VAL A 492 -9.08 12.29 5.51
N LEU A 493 -8.84 12.56 4.22
CA LEU A 493 -8.92 11.54 3.18
C LEU A 493 -7.91 10.38 3.42
N ALA A 494 -6.66 10.70 3.76
CA ALA A 494 -5.62 9.71 4.04
C ALA A 494 -5.92 8.83 5.26
N GLU A 495 -6.56 9.40 6.28
CA GLU A 495 -6.95 8.71 7.52
C GLU A 495 -8.30 7.97 7.41
N THR A 496 -9.06 8.22 6.33
CA THR A 496 -10.39 7.65 6.16
C THR A 496 -10.30 6.16 5.83
N ASP A 497 -10.94 5.33 6.66
CA ASP A 497 -11.17 3.93 6.35
C ASP A 497 -12.25 3.78 5.28
N ARG A 498 -11.81 3.56 4.05
CA ARG A 498 -12.61 3.27 2.87
C ARG A 498 -13.52 2.04 2.99
N HIS A 499 -13.26 1.10 3.91
CA HIS A 499 -14.13 -0.07 4.12
C HIS A 499 -15.40 0.25 4.91
N GLY A 500 -15.44 1.39 5.61
CA GLY A 500 -16.60 1.91 6.35
C GLY A 500 -17.31 3.07 5.65
N LEU A 501 -17.02 3.31 4.38
CA LEU A 501 -17.45 4.51 3.67
C LEU A 501 -18.95 4.46 3.35
N GLU A 502 -19.72 5.43 3.87
CA GLU A 502 -21.09 5.64 3.40
C GLU A 502 -21.04 6.31 2.03
N VAL A 503 -21.60 5.66 1.00
CA VAL A 503 -21.67 6.15 -0.38
C VAL A 503 -23.11 6.47 -0.74
N THR A 504 -23.35 7.68 -1.27
CA THR A 504 -24.64 8.14 -1.75
C THR A 504 -24.53 8.50 -3.23
N LEU A 505 -25.43 7.99 -4.06
CA LEU A 505 -25.53 8.39 -5.47
C LEU A 505 -26.27 9.74 -5.56
N LYS A 506 -25.66 10.71 -6.24
CA LYS A 506 -26.21 12.03 -6.57
C LYS A 506 -27.05 11.98 -7.86
N ASP A 507 -26.75 11.07 -8.79
CA ASP A 507 -27.55 10.80 -9.99
C ASP A 507 -28.00 9.32 -10.09
N GLU A 508 -28.57 8.91 -11.23
CA GLU A 508 -29.08 7.55 -11.41
C GLU A 508 -28.01 6.44 -11.33
N ARG A 509 -26.71 6.74 -11.58
CA ARG A 509 -25.71 5.68 -11.75
C ARG A 509 -24.25 6.04 -11.46
N VAL A 510 -23.81 7.27 -11.72
CA VAL A 510 -22.40 7.62 -11.93
C VAL A 510 -21.89 8.68 -10.95
N ASP A 511 -22.70 9.69 -10.64
CA ASP A 511 -22.34 10.77 -9.72
C ASP A 511 -22.57 10.31 -8.27
N LEU A 512 -21.56 10.42 -7.42
CA LEU A 512 -21.57 9.91 -6.06
C LEU A 512 -20.84 10.84 -5.09
N THR A 513 -21.30 10.86 -3.85
CA THR A 513 -20.65 11.51 -2.72
C THR A 513 -20.51 10.53 -1.58
N THR A 514 -19.56 10.76 -0.71
CA THR A 514 -19.28 9.87 0.41
C THR A 514 -19.17 10.64 1.71
N SER A 515 -19.23 9.91 2.83
CA SER A 515 -18.94 10.50 4.15
C SER A 515 -17.54 11.14 4.24
N ALA A 516 -16.60 10.73 3.37
CA ALA A 516 -15.26 11.32 3.30
C ALA A 516 -15.25 12.72 2.67
N ASP A 517 -16.04 12.94 1.61
CA ASP A 517 -16.19 14.25 0.94
C ASP A 517 -16.62 15.28 1.99
N LYS A 518 -17.69 14.97 2.72
CA LYS A 518 -18.22 15.82 3.79
C LYS A 518 -17.21 16.09 4.90
N ALA A 519 -16.52 15.06 5.38
CA ALA A 519 -15.54 15.22 6.47
C ALA A 519 -14.32 16.05 6.01
N SER A 520 -13.85 15.83 4.78
CA SER A 520 -12.78 16.62 4.16
C SER A 520 -13.23 18.07 3.98
N HIS A 521 -14.45 18.30 3.48
CA HIS A 521 -15.02 19.63 3.28
C HIS A 521 -15.10 20.40 4.59
N GLU A 522 -15.60 19.78 5.66
CA GLU A 522 -15.64 20.39 7.00
C GLU A 522 -14.24 20.79 7.49
N ALA A 523 -13.22 19.98 7.26
CA ALA A 523 -11.84 20.28 7.63
C ALA A 523 -11.24 21.44 6.81
N VAL A 524 -11.50 21.48 5.51
CA VAL A 524 -11.07 22.58 4.62
C VAL A 524 -11.74 23.88 5.05
N VAL A 525 -13.08 23.89 5.19
CA VAL A 525 -13.87 25.07 5.57
C VAL A 525 -13.47 25.58 6.95
N ALA A 526 -13.14 24.70 7.90
CA ALA A 526 -12.67 25.13 9.22
C ALA A 526 -11.39 25.97 9.14
N VAL A 527 -10.42 25.57 8.32
CA VAL A 527 -9.17 26.34 8.11
C VAL A 527 -9.44 27.67 7.41
N LEU A 528 -10.31 27.66 6.40
CA LEU A 528 -10.68 28.87 5.65
C LEU A 528 -11.40 29.87 6.55
N HIS A 529 -12.38 29.43 7.33
CA HIS A 529 -13.14 30.28 8.26
C HIS A 529 -12.28 30.80 9.42
N GLU A 530 -11.33 30.02 9.93
CA GLU A 530 -10.37 30.49 10.93
C GLU A 530 -9.49 31.63 10.39
N SER A 531 -9.07 31.51 9.12
CA SER A 531 -8.12 32.44 8.51
C SER A 531 -8.78 33.67 7.90
N CYS A 532 -9.98 33.50 7.32
CA CYS A 532 -10.70 34.47 6.50
C CYS A 532 -12.22 34.37 6.78
N PRO A 533 -12.70 34.74 7.99
CA PRO A 533 -14.08 34.49 8.42
C PRO A 533 -15.15 35.21 7.59
N ASP A 534 -14.80 36.31 6.92
CA ASP A 534 -15.75 37.10 6.13
C ASP A 534 -15.86 36.65 4.66
N HIS A 535 -14.93 35.80 4.18
CA HIS A 535 -14.91 35.35 2.78
C HIS A 535 -15.99 34.30 2.50
N SER A 536 -16.46 34.25 1.26
CA SER A 536 -17.40 33.22 0.81
C SER A 536 -16.65 31.93 0.44
N VAL A 537 -17.27 30.77 0.65
CA VAL A 537 -16.78 29.47 0.18
C VAL A 537 -17.83 28.84 -0.73
N VAL A 538 -17.43 28.41 -1.90
CA VAL A 538 -18.24 27.69 -2.89
C VAL A 538 -17.55 26.36 -3.17
N GLY A 539 -18.26 25.26 -3.03
CA GLY A 539 -17.72 23.94 -3.33
C GLY A 539 -18.81 22.93 -3.65
N GLU A 540 -18.38 21.76 -4.10
CA GLU A 540 -19.25 20.66 -4.52
C GLU A 540 -20.24 20.24 -3.42
N ASP A 541 -19.78 20.15 -2.17
CA ASP A 541 -20.59 19.73 -1.02
C ASP A 541 -21.36 20.88 -0.34
N GLY A 542 -21.29 22.10 -0.89
CA GLY A 542 -22.09 23.21 -0.41
C GLY A 542 -21.43 24.58 -0.52
N THR A 543 -22.25 25.60 -0.32
CA THR A 543 -21.83 27.00 -0.30
C THR A 543 -22.00 27.59 1.09
N ALA A 544 -20.93 28.19 1.62
CA ALA A 544 -20.97 29.01 2.83
C ALA A 544 -20.88 30.49 2.43
N SER A 545 -21.99 31.20 2.56
CA SER A 545 -22.04 32.63 2.22
C SER A 545 -21.30 33.47 3.26
N GLY A 546 -20.23 34.15 2.82
CA GLY A 546 -19.52 35.16 3.58
C GLY A 546 -20.18 36.54 3.44
N ALA A 547 -19.77 37.48 4.29
CA ALA A 547 -20.18 38.89 4.14
C ALA A 547 -19.45 39.57 2.96
N ASP A 548 -18.31 39.00 2.56
CA ASP A 548 -17.49 39.40 1.41
C ASP A 548 -17.75 38.45 0.23
N THR A 549 -18.32 39.00 -0.82
CA THR A 549 -18.59 38.31 -2.09
C THR A 549 -17.52 38.59 -3.14
N GLU A 550 -16.56 39.48 -2.85
CA GLU A 550 -15.41 39.76 -3.72
C GLU A 550 -14.36 38.67 -3.58
N HIS A 551 -14.15 38.16 -2.36
CA HIS A 551 -13.24 37.06 -2.07
C HIS A 551 -14.00 35.73 -1.91
N VAL A 552 -13.83 34.85 -2.89
CA VAL A 552 -14.52 33.56 -2.96
C VAL A 552 -13.51 32.43 -3.02
N TRP A 553 -13.59 31.52 -2.05
CA TRP A 553 -12.85 30.27 -2.05
C TRP A 553 -13.62 29.21 -2.83
N TYR A 554 -13.01 28.65 -3.87
CA TYR A 554 -13.50 27.48 -4.58
C TYR A 554 -12.85 26.23 -4.00
N VAL A 555 -13.67 25.27 -3.59
CA VAL A 555 -13.23 24.07 -2.88
C VAL A 555 -13.85 22.84 -3.49
N ASP A 556 -13.00 21.93 -3.94
CA ASP A 556 -13.35 20.52 -4.06
C ASP A 556 -12.57 19.76 -2.99
N ALA A 557 -13.32 19.19 -2.04
CA ALA A 557 -12.74 18.52 -0.88
C ALA A 557 -12.34 17.07 -1.18
N LEU A 558 -12.80 16.52 -2.31
CA LEU A 558 -12.45 15.19 -2.81
C LEU A 558 -12.66 15.14 -4.34
N ASP A 559 -11.74 15.73 -5.07
CA ASP A 559 -11.72 15.59 -6.53
C ASP A 559 -11.33 14.16 -6.88
N GLY A 560 -12.24 13.44 -7.54
CA GLY A 560 -12.12 12.02 -7.85
C GLY A 560 -12.84 11.11 -6.86
N THR A 561 -14.01 11.50 -6.33
CA THR A 561 -14.81 10.70 -5.41
C THR A 561 -15.05 9.27 -5.89
N SER A 562 -15.33 9.08 -7.19
CA SER A 562 -15.46 7.74 -7.78
C SER A 562 -14.19 6.90 -7.64
N ASN A 563 -13.02 7.50 -7.84
CA ASN A 563 -11.75 6.81 -7.65
C ASN A 563 -11.53 6.46 -6.18
N PHE A 564 -11.78 7.41 -5.28
CA PHE A 564 -11.64 7.21 -3.84
C PHE A 564 -12.54 6.07 -3.34
N ALA A 565 -13.83 6.09 -3.70
CA ALA A 565 -14.80 5.07 -3.30
C ALA A 565 -14.46 3.67 -3.83
N ASN A 566 -13.88 3.58 -5.02
CA ASN A 566 -13.42 2.32 -5.62
C ASN A 566 -11.98 1.95 -5.25
N GLY A 567 -11.30 2.82 -4.49
CA GLY A 567 -9.96 2.57 -4.02
C GLY A 567 -8.85 2.72 -5.04
N LEU A 568 -9.12 3.42 -6.14
CA LEU A 568 -8.13 3.82 -7.12
C LEU A 568 -7.29 4.97 -6.55
N PRO A 569 -5.95 4.86 -6.52
CA PRO A 569 -5.06 5.84 -5.89
C PRO A 569 -4.83 7.08 -6.77
N TRP A 570 -5.91 7.76 -7.17
CA TRP A 570 -5.90 8.99 -7.98
C TRP A 570 -7.05 9.91 -7.57
N TYR A 571 -6.81 10.78 -6.59
CA TYR A 571 -7.78 11.76 -6.09
C TYR A 571 -7.02 12.86 -5.35
N CYS A 572 -7.65 14.03 -5.16
CA CYS A 572 -6.98 15.15 -4.50
C CYS A 572 -7.95 16.09 -3.77
N VAL A 573 -7.39 17.05 -3.04
CA VAL A 573 -8.13 18.21 -2.50
C VAL A 573 -7.73 19.45 -3.28
N SER A 574 -8.69 20.16 -3.84
CA SER A 574 -8.53 21.39 -4.63
C SER A 574 -9.05 22.59 -3.85
N VAL A 575 -8.20 23.61 -3.67
CA VAL A 575 -8.58 24.86 -2.99
C VAL A 575 -8.01 26.05 -3.76
N ALA A 576 -8.88 26.98 -4.17
CA ALA A 576 -8.46 28.22 -4.80
C ALA A 576 -9.16 29.44 -4.20
N LEU A 577 -8.49 30.59 -4.21
CA LEU A 577 -9.09 31.88 -3.93
C LEU A 577 -9.22 32.69 -5.21
N ARG A 578 -10.42 33.17 -5.48
CA ARG A 578 -10.66 34.26 -6.44
C ARG A 578 -10.97 35.55 -5.68
N SER A 579 -10.40 36.64 -6.17
CA SER A 579 -10.66 38.02 -5.70
C SER A 579 -11.15 38.83 -6.89
N GLY A 580 -12.46 39.04 -6.99
CA GLY A 580 -13.08 39.60 -8.20
C GLY A 580 -12.87 38.68 -9.41
N PRO A 581 -12.37 39.21 -10.56
CA PRO A 581 -12.14 38.40 -11.77
C PRO A 581 -10.86 37.54 -11.71
N ASP A 582 -9.99 37.77 -10.73
CA ASP A 582 -8.65 37.20 -10.71
C ASP A 582 -8.54 36.01 -9.75
N THR A 583 -7.88 34.94 -10.17
CA THR A 583 -7.48 33.84 -9.28
C THR A 583 -6.17 34.21 -8.60
N VAL A 584 -6.18 34.33 -7.27
CA VAL A 584 -5.05 34.85 -6.49
C VAL A 584 -4.12 33.73 -6.05
N ALA A 585 -4.67 32.61 -5.58
CA ALA A 585 -3.90 31.48 -5.09
C ALA A 585 -4.65 30.16 -5.31
N GLY A 586 -3.90 29.08 -5.47
CA GLY A 586 -4.42 27.73 -5.69
C GLY A 586 -3.50 26.69 -5.07
N ALA A 587 -4.10 25.64 -4.51
CA ALA A 587 -3.41 24.47 -4.02
C ALA A 587 -4.21 23.21 -4.37
N VAL A 588 -3.52 22.21 -4.89
CA VAL A 588 -4.05 20.87 -5.17
C VAL A 588 -3.17 19.88 -4.42
N TYR A 589 -3.75 19.08 -3.53
CA TYR A 589 -3.01 18.14 -2.70
C TYR A 589 -3.45 16.71 -2.98
N ASP A 590 -2.51 15.90 -3.48
CA ASP A 590 -2.64 14.45 -3.61
C ASP A 590 -2.16 13.78 -2.31
N PRO A 591 -3.08 13.21 -1.50
CA PRO A 591 -2.72 12.58 -0.24
C PRO A 591 -2.12 11.17 -0.40
N VAL A 592 -2.28 10.53 -1.56
CA VAL A 592 -1.71 9.19 -1.85
C VAL A 592 -0.20 9.30 -2.01
N HIS A 593 0.24 10.29 -2.77
CA HIS A 593 1.65 10.48 -3.12
C HIS A 593 2.34 11.55 -2.24
N ASP A 594 1.60 12.19 -1.33
CA ASP A 594 2.02 13.37 -0.56
C ASP A 594 2.56 14.49 -1.48
N GLU A 595 1.90 14.72 -2.61
CA GLU A 595 2.27 15.75 -3.58
C GLU A 595 1.38 16.98 -3.42
N LEU A 596 1.98 18.11 -3.03
CA LEU A 596 1.29 19.40 -2.93
C LEU A 596 1.69 20.30 -4.09
N PHE A 597 0.80 20.41 -5.07
CA PHE A 597 0.88 21.38 -6.15
C PHE A 597 0.30 22.71 -5.67
N SER A 598 1.02 23.81 -5.86
CA SER A 598 0.55 25.11 -5.39
C SER A 598 1.14 26.26 -6.20
N ALA A 599 0.34 27.32 -6.36
CA ALA A 599 0.71 28.51 -7.09
C ALA A 599 0.01 29.75 -6.52
N GLY A 600 0.73 30.87 -6.53
CA GLY A 600 0.14 32.19 -6.30
C GLY A 600 0.39 33.06 -7.53
N ALA A 601 -0.55 33.94 -7.86
CA ALA A 601 -0.44 34.80 -9.03
C ALA A 601 0.88 35.59 -9.04
N GLY A 602 1.70 35.38 -10.07
CA GLY A 602 3.02 35.98 -10.25
C GLY A 602 4.14 35.39 -9.38
N LEU A 603 3.89 34.31 -8.64
CA LEU A 603 4.88 33.65 -7.77
C LEU A 603 5.46 32.36 -8.38
N GLY A 604 4.92 31.90 -9.50
CA GLY A 604 5.23 30.60 -10.09
C GLY A 604 4.50 29.44 -9.41
N ALA A 605 4.53 28.28 -10.06
CA ALA A 605 3.97 27.03 -9.57
C ALA A 605 5.04 26.10 -9.01
N THR A 606 4.71 25.36 -7.96
CA THR A 606 5.60 24.37 -7.34
C THR A 606 4.85 23.08 -6.99
N CYS A 607 5.55 21.94 -6.99
CA CYS A 607 5.12 20.72 -6.30
C CYS A 607 6.11 20.44 -5.16
N ASN A 608 5.62 20.37 -3.92
CA ASN A 608 6.45 20.17 -2.73
C ASN A 608 7.64 21.15 -2.63
N GLY A 609 7.45 22.38 -3.12
CA GLY A 609 8.47 23.43 -3.15
C GLY A 609 9.44 23.37 -4.34
N ILE A 610 9.33 22.37 -5.20
CA ILE A 610 10.11 22.25 -6.44
C ILE A 610 9.35 22.99 -7.57
N PRO A 611 9.97 23.95 -8.28
CA PRO A 611 9.33 24.65 -9.39
C PRO A 611 8.83 23.73 -10.50
N LEU A 612 7.65 24.05 -11.05
CA LEU A 612 7.01 23.30 -12.13
C LEU A 612 7.20 23.98 -13.48
N HIS A 613 7.31 23.15 -14.51
CA HIS A 613 7.31 23.58 -15.91
C HIS A 613 6.54 22.56 -16.74
N VAL A 614 5.65 23.06 -17.59
CA VAL A 614 4.92 22.25 -18.57
C VAL A 614 5.88 21.56 -19.56
N SER A 615 5.41 20.48 -20.19
CA SER A 615 6.22 19.73 -21.16
C SER A 615 6.60 20.59 -22.39
N ALA A 616 7.75 20.31 -23.00
CA ALA A 616 8.22 20.98 -24.21
C ALA A 616 7.65 20.38 -25.51
N THR A 617 6.58 19.60 -25.45
CA THR A 617 5.99 18.94 -26.63
C THR A 617 5.40 19.98 -27.59
N GLU A 618 5.91 20.04 -28.82
CA GLU A 618 5.47 21.03 -29.84
C GLU A 618 4.50 20.46 -30.88
N ARG A 619 4.34 19.12 -30.92
CA ARG A 619 3.57 18.43 -31.97
C ARG A 619 2.39 17.68 -31.36
N LEU A 620 1.19 17.94 -31.87
CA LEU A 620 -0.06 17.38 -31.35
C LEU A 620 -0.05 15.84 -31.37
N GLU A 621 0.47 15.22 -32.42
CA GLU A 621 0.53 13.75 -32.55
C GLU A 621 1.54 13.08 -31.59
N ARG A 622 2.30 13.88 -30.84
CA ARG A 622 3.18 13.43 -29.74
C ARG A 622 2.60 13.75 -28.36
N ALA A 623 1.47 14.44 -28.30
CA ALA A 623 0.84 14.86 -27.05
C ALA A 623 0.16 13.68 -26.37
N LEU A 624 0.40 13.52 -25.07
CA LEU A 624 -0.40 12.66 -24.21
C LEU A 624 -1.55 13.51 -23.65
N VAL A 625 -2.76 13.24 -24.10
CA VAL A 625 -3.94 14.04 -23.77
C VAL A 625 -4.82 13.32 -22.76
N VAL A 626 -5.47 14.08 -21.89
CA VAL A 626 -6.42 13.57 -20.92
C VAL A 626 -7.83 14.06 -21.27
N THR A 627 -8.84 13.21 -21.13
CA THR A 627 -10.24 13.61 -21.26
C THR A 627 -11.10 12.66 -20.44
N GLN A 628 -12.24 13.12 -19.97
CA GLN A 628 -13.19 12.29 -19.23
C GLN A 628 -14.63 12.83 -19.31
N SER A 629 -15.57 12.09 -18.75
CA SER A 629 -16.99 12.44 -18.67
C SER A 629 -17.69 11.51 -17.68
N GLN A 630 -18.10 12.05 -16.52
CA GLN A 630 -18.86 11.32 -15.51
C GLN A 630 -20.34 11.69 -15.63
N THR A 631 -21.09 10.93 -16.44
CA THR A 631 -22.51 11.24 -16.68
C THR A 631 -23.33 10.00 -17.03
N SER A 632 -24.60 10.03 -16.66
CA SER A 632 -25.62 9.08 -17.10
C SER A 632 -26.38 9.55 -18.36
N ASP A 633 -26.26 10.81 -18.79
CA ASP A 633 -27.02 11.36 -19.92
C ASP A 633 -26.51 10.80 -21.28
N PRO A 634 -27.32 10.02 -22.03
CA PRO A 634 -26.88 9.45 -23.31
C PRO A 634 -26.49 10.47 -24.37
N ALA A 635 -26.98 11.71 -24.30
CA ALA A 635 -26.58 12.78 -25.21
C ALA A 635 -25.15 13.24 -24.92
N VAL A 636 -24.83 13.50 -23.65
CA VAL A 636 -23.49 13.89 -23.21
C VAL A 636 -22.48 12.76 -23.47
N ILE A 637 -22.88 11.50 -23.27
CA ILE A 637 -22.03 10.34 -23.61
C ILE A 637 -21.68 10.34 -25.12
N ARG A 638 -22.63 10.64 -26.00
CA ARG A 638 -22.35 10.72 -27.45
C ARG A 638 -21.38 11.86 -27.78
N GLU A 639 -21.56 13.03 -27.18
CA GLU A 639 -20.65 14.17 -27.32
C GLU A 639 -19.23 13.80 -26.86
N PHE A 640 -19.12 13.11 -25.72
CA PHE A 640 -17.85 12.60 -25.21
C PHE A 640 -17.19 11.61 -26.16
N VAL A 641 -17.94 10.65 -26.74
CA VAL A 641 -17.38 9.71 -27.73
C VAL A 641 -16.84 10.45 -28.94
N THR A 642 -17.52 11.48 -29.43
CA THR A 642 -17.04 12.31 -30.55
C THR A 642 -15.75 13.06 -30.18
N LEU A 643 -15.67 13.63 -28.97
CA LEU A 643 -14.45 14.25 -28.45
C LEU A 643 -13.30 13.23 -28.36
N LEU A 644 -13.56 12.07 -27.77
CA LEU A 644 -12.58 11.00 -27.61
C LEU A 644 -12.05 10.50 -28.96
N GLU A 645 -12.94 10.30 -29.94
CA GLU A 645 -12.55 9.92 -31.31
C GLU A 645 -11.65 10.99 -31.95
N ALA A 646 -12.00 12.27 -31.83
CA ALA A 646 -11.18 13.35 -32.35
C ALA A 646 -9.77 13.35 -31.73
N LEU A 647 -9.68 13.18 -30.40
CA LEU A 647 -8.40 13.14 -29.69
C LEU A 647 -7.56 11.90 -30.05
N LEU A 648 -8.17 10.71 -30.11
CA LEU A 648 -7.48 9.47 -30.47
C LEU A 648 -6.89 9.50 -31.89
N ASN A 649 -7.54 10.19 -32.82
CA ASN A 649 -7.08 10.30 -34.20
C ASN A 649 -5.91 11.28 -34.40
N HIS A 650 -5.70 12.23 -33.48
CA HIS A 650 -4.73 13.33 -33.68
C HIS A 650 -3.60 13.38 -32.64
N THR A 651 -3.65 12.57 -31.59
CA THR A 651 -2.70 12.62 -30.45
C THR A 651 -1.94 11.32 -30.29
N ALA A 652 -0.89 11.30 -29.44
CA ALA A 652 -0.11 10.08 -29.18
C ALA A 652 -0.88 9.05 -28.35
N GLY A 653 -1.89 9.50 -27.61
CA GLY A 653 -2.72 8.66 -26.77
C GLY A 653 -3.56 9.48 -25.83
N VAL A 654 -4.65 8.86 -25.38
CA VAL A 654 -5.62 9.47 -24.47
C VAL A 654 -5.60 8.73 -23.13
N ARG A 655 -5.78 9.45 -22.02
CA ARG A 655 -5.93 8.92 -20.65
C ARG A 655 -7.23 9.43 -20.02
N TYR A 656 -7.72 8.66 -19.04
CA TYR A 656 -8.95 8.93 -18.30
C TYR A 656 -8.71 8.59 -16.82
N PRO A 657 -8.06 9.46 -16.04
CA PRO A 657 -7.61 9.12 -14.70
C PRO A 657 -8.61 9.52 -13.60
N GLY A 658 -9.60 10.39 -13.84
CA GLY A 658 -10.75 10.55 -12.93
C GLY A 658 -10.68 11.67 -11.88
N ALA A 659 -9.83 12.70 -12.04
CA ALA A 659 -9.75 13.86 -11.13
C ALA A 659 -9.20 15.13 -11.83
N PRO A 660 -10.05 16.05 -12.35
CA PRO A 660 -9.64 17.24 -13.12
C PRO A 660 -8.53 18.13 -12.51
N ALA A 661 -8.62 18.46 -11.22
CA ALA A 661 -7.67 19.37 -10.57
C ALA A 661 -6.28 18.74 -10.51
N LEU A 662 -6.23 17.43 -10.24
CA LEU A 662 -4.99 16.66 -10.27
C LEU A 662 -4.44 16.55 -11.70
N ILE A 663 -5.29 16.32 -12.71
CA ILE A 663 -4.89 16.29 -14.12
C ILE A 663 -4.20 17.59 -14.53
N LEU A 664 -4.80 18.75 -14.24
CA LEU A 664 -4.23 20.06 -14.55
C LEU A 664 -2.87 20.26 -13.88
N SER A 665 -2.75 19.83 -12.62
CA SER A 665 -1.49 19.88 -11.86
C SER A 665 -0.39 19.00 -12.47
N HIS A 666 -0.75 17.82 -12.99
CA HIS A 666 0.18 16.95 -13.72
C HIS A 666 0.54 17.48 -15.12
N ILE A 667 -0.31 18.29 -15.77
CA ILE A 667 0.10 19.04 -16.98
C ILE A 667 1.11 20.12 -16.61
N ALA A 668 0.88 20.85 -15.51
CA ALA A 668 1.81 21.85 -14.98
C ALA A 668 3.20 21.25 -14.67
N ALA A 669 3.23 20.00 -14.19
CA ALA A 669 4.46 19.24 -13.96
C ALA A 669 5.07 18.60 -15.22
N GLY A 670 4.41 18.71 -16.38
CA GLY A 670 4.89 18.17 -17.66
C GLY A 670 4.69 16.66 -17.84
N HIS A 671 3.90 16.00 -16.97
CA HIS A 671 3.58 14.58 -17.07
C HIS A 671 2.54 14.29 -18.17
N PHE A 672 1.54 15.16 -18.28
CA PHE A 672 0.58 15.19 -19.39
C PHE A 672 0.83 16.41 -20.27
N THR A 673 0.32 16.37 -21.51
CA THR A 673 0.51 17.48 -22.46
C THR A 673 -0.73 18.37 -22.55
N ALA A 674 -1.92 17.79 -22.49
CA ALA A 674 -3.17 18.55 -22.55
C ALA A 674 -4.33 17.81 -21.88
N TYR A 675 -5.41 18.54 -21.65
CA TYR A 675 -6.66 18.06 -21.10
C TYR A 675 -7.85 18.78 -21.75
N CYS A 676 -8.88 18.02 -22.13
CA CYS A 676 -10.13 18.55 -22.68
C CYS A 676 -11.32 17.91 -21.96
N GLU A 677 -12.21 18.72 -21.40
CA GLU A 677 -13.45 18.23 -20.79
C GLU A 677 -14.56 19.27 -20.90
N ARG A 678 -15.81 18.80 -20.91
CA ARG A 678 -17.01 19.64 -21.00
C ARG A 678 -17.75 19.63 -19.68
N TYR A 679 -18.55 20.67 -19.43
CA TYR A 679 -19.44 20.74 -18.27
C TYR A 679 -18.70 20.72 -16.93
N MET A 680 -17.57 21.44 -16.83
CA MET A 680 -16.75 21.50 -15.62
C MET A 680 -17.24 22.56 -14.65
N ASP A 681 -17.29 22.21 -13.38
CA ASP A 681 -17.58 23.15 -12.32
C ASP A 681 -16.32 23.96 -11.93
N PRO A 682 -16.49 25.18 -11.39
CA PRO A 682 -15.35 26.02 -11.04
C PRO A 682 -14.42 25.43 -9.98
N TRP A 683 -14.94 24.64 -9.04
CA TRP A 683 -14.12 24.04 -7.97
C TRP A 683 -13.15 22.96 -8.47
N ASP A 684 -13.49 22.28 -9.57
CA ASP A 684 -12.64 21.27 -10.22
C ASP A 684 -11.45 21.88 -10.96
N ILE A 685 -11.59 23.13 -11.45
CA ILE A 685 -10.69 23.70 -12.45
C ILE A 685 -9.86 24.85 -11.90
N VAL A 686 -10.44 25.77 -11.12
CA VAL A 686 -9.82 27.09 -10.84
C VAL A 686 -8.45 26.97 -10.16
N ALA A 687 -8.26 26.01 -9.25
CA ALA A 687 -6.97 25.79 -8.59
C ALA A 687 -5.91 25.26 -9.58
N GLY A 688 -6.26 24.20 -10.31
CA GLY A 688 -5.40 23.60 -11.32
C GLY A 688 -5.07 24.55 -12.47
N ALA A 689 -6.00 25.42 -12.85
CA ALA A 689 -5.82 26.44 -13.89
C ALA A 689 -4.71 27.43 -13.51
N LEU A 690 -4.75 27.98 -12.29
CA LEU A 690 -3.70 28.89 -11.83
C LEU A 690 -2.34 28.18 -11.77
N ILE A 691 -2.31 26.94 -11.26
CA ILE A 691 -1.08 26.14 -11.18
C ILE A 691 -0.50 25.89 -12.59
N LEU A 692 -1.35 25.58 -13.57
CA LEU A 692 -0.96 25.39 -14.96
C LEU A 692 -0.41 26.67 -15.60
N GLU A 693 -1.11 27.80 -15.44
CA GLU A 693 -0.71 29.08 -16.03
C GLU A 693 0.62 29.57 -15.47
N GLU A 694 0.81 29.48 -14.14
CA GLU A 694 2.06 29.83 -13.47
C GLU A 694 3.22 28.88 -13.82
N ALA A 695 2.94 27.66 -14.31
CA ALA A 695 3.93 26.73 -14.86
C ALA A 695 4.23 26.96 -16.36
N GLY A 696 3.56 27.94 -16.99
CA GLY A 696 3.73 28.30 -18.40
C GLY A 696 2.76 27.63 -19.38
N GLY A 697 1.71 26.98 -18.87
CA GLY A 697 0.64 26.40 -19.69
C GLY A 697 -0.42 27.41 -20.13
N ARG A 698 -1.46 26.90 -20.81
CA ARG A 698 -2.62 27.68 -21.26
C ARG A 698 -3.92 26.94 -20.97
N LEU A 699 -4.94 27.67 -20.52
CA LEU A 699 -6.31 27.19 -20.39
C LEU A 699 -7.29 28.15 -21.11
N THR A 700 -8.18 27.60 -21.92
CA THR A 700 -9.24 28.34 -22.64
C THR A 700 -10.52 27.51 -22.70
N GLY A 701 -11.59 28.12 -23.22
CA GLY A 701 -12.76 27.40 -23.68
C GLY A 701 -12.53 26.66 -24.99
N PHE A 702 -13.48 25.80 -25.38
CA PHE A 702 -13.43 25.12 -26.69
C PHE A 702 -13.48 26.09 -27.89
N ASP A 703 -13.92 27.32 -27.67
CA ASP A 703 -13.92 28.41 -28.66
C ASP A 703 -12.58 29.20 -28.69
N GLY A 704 -11.63 28.84 -27.83
CA GLY A 704 -10.33 29.49 -27.68
C GLY A 704 -10.35 30.79 -26.86
N ASN A 705 -11.50 31.20 -26.32
CA ASN A 705 -11.62 32.38 -25.47
C ASN A 705 -11.30 32.03 -24.00
N PRO A 706 -10.94 33.02 -23.16
CA PRO A 706 -10.82 32.79 -21.71
C PRO A 706 -12.11 32.26 -21.10
N VAL A 707 -12.01 31.33 -20.15
CA VAL A 707 -13.16 30.80 -19.42
C VAL A 707 -13.66 31.84 -18.41
N GLU A 708 -14.97 32.09 -18.39
CA GLU A 708 -15.62 32.99 -17.44
C GLU A 708 -16.20 32.22 -16.23
N TRP A 709 -15.79 32.60 -15.03
CA TRP A 709 -16.29 32.06 -13.76
C TRP A 709 -17.38 32.99 -13.19
N PRO A 710 -18.38 32.49 -12.43
CA PRO A 710 -18.52 31.16 -11.81
C PRO A 710 -19.34 30.15 -12.64
N GLY A 711 -19.45 30.32 -13.96
CA GLY A 711 -20.26 29.44 -14.80
C GLY A 711 -19.64 28.06 -15.04
N LEU A 712 -20.50 27.09 -15.34
CA LEU A 712 -20.10 25.79 -15.87
C LEU A 712 -19.37 25.98 -17.21
N ALA A 713 -18.21 25.37 -17.37
CA ALA A 713 -17.31 25.64 -18.49
C ALA A 713 -16.90 24.38 -19.27
N ASP A 714 -16.76 24.54 -20.59
CA ASP A 714 -16.02 23.57 -21.40
C ASP A 714 -14.58 24.03 -21.45
N VAL A 715 -13.63 23.17 -21.08
CA VAL A 715 -12.23 23.57 -20.85
C VAL A 715 -11.25 22.82 -21.75
N VAL A 716 -10.28 23.57 -22.27
CA VAL A 716 -9.12 23.06 -23.00
C VAL A 716 -7.88 23.59 -22.30
N ALA A 717 -7.08 22.69 -21.75
CA ALA A 717 -5.83 22.99 -21.07
C ALA A 717 -4.66 22.33 -21.83
N SER A 718 -3.53 23.01 -21.94
CA SER A 718 -2.33 22.42 -22.55
C SER A 718 -1.03 23.04 -22.04
N ASN A 719 0.09 22.45 -22.46
CA ASN A 719 1.43 22.97 -22.24
C ASN A 719 1.71 24.32 -22.94
N GLY A 720 0.79 24.86 -23.74
CA GLY A 720 0.99 26.10 -24.49
C GLY A 720 1.26 25.88 -25.98
N PRO A 721 2.41 25.31 -26.39
CA PRO A 721 2.78 25.14 -27.80
C PRO A 721 1.75 24.40 -28.65
N ILE A 722 1.09 23.36 -28.13
CA ILE A 722 0.11 22.59 -28.92
C ILE A 722 -1.30 23.16 -28.89
N HIS A 723 -1.55 24.22 -28.10
CA HIS A 723 -2.91 24.64 -27.73
C HIS A 723 -3.79 24.95 -28.96
N ASP A 724 -3.28 25.73 -29.90
CA ASP A 724 -4.07 26.14 -31.07
C ASP A 724 -4.26 24.97 -32.05
N ALA A 725 -3.28 24.06 -32.14
CA ALA A 725 -3.40 22.84 -32.94
C ALA A 725 -4.42 21.86 -32.34
N LEU A 726 -4.48 21.78 -31.00
CA LEU A 726 -5.48 21.00 -30.29
C LEU A 726 -6.88 21.56 -30.54
N LEU A 727 -7.10 22.86 -30.35
CA LEU A 727 -8.39 23.52 -30.61
C LEU A 727 -8.90 23.24 -32.05
N ALA A 728 -8.01 23.26 -33.04
CA ALA A 728 -8.37 23.04 -34.44
C ALA A 728 -8.90 21.64 -34.77
N VAL A 729 -8.66 20.63 -33.90
CA VAL A 729 -9.14 19.26 -34.11
C VAL A 729 -10.32 18.89 -33.21
N LEU A 730 -10.72 19.77 -32.27
CA LEU A 730 -11.85 19.50 -31.39
C LEU A 730 -13.17 19.66 -32.14
N PRO A 731 -14.18 18.84 -31.83
CA PRO A 731 -15.51 19.00 -32.40
C PRO A 731 -16.15 20.31 -31.92
N GLU A 732 -16.88 20.99 -32.81
CA GLU A 732 -17.66 22.18 -32.48
C GLU A 732 -18.59 21.92 -31.28
N SER A 733 -18.69 22.89 -30.37
CA SER A 733 -19.65 22.80 -29.26
C SER A 733 -21.08 22.81 -29.82
N PRO A 734 -21.94 21.84 -29.44
CA PRO A 734 -23.35 21.93 -29.77
C PRO A 734 -23.94 23.21 -29.18
N GLN A 735 -24.71 23.96 -29.96
CA GLN A 735 -25.36 25.18 -29.49
C GLN A 735 -26.29 24.85 -28.32
N ARG A 736 -26.00 25.41 -27.13
CA ARG A 736 -26.89 25.31 -25.96
C ARG A 736 -28.24 25.94 -26.29
N SER A 737 -29.32 25.16 -26.21
CA SER A 737 -30.64 25.72 -25.92
C SER A 737 -30.68 26.14 -24.46
N GLU A 738 -31.00 27.39 -24.16
CA GLU A 738 -31.00 28.03 -22.83
C GLU A 738 -31.96 27.42 -21.78
N GLU A 739 -32.43 26.19 -21.94
CA GLU A 739 -33.40 25.56 -21.03
C GLU A 739 -32.92 24.19 -20.53
N ARG A 740 -32.24 24.19 -19.38
CA ARG A 740 -32.40 23.15 -18.34
C ARG A 740 -32.44 23.85 -16.97
N PRO A 741 -33.31 23.37 -16.05
CA PRO A 741 -33.79 24.12 -14.88
C PRO A 741 -32.77 24.31 -13.76
#